data_AF-A0AAW0MVF1-F1
#
_entry.id   AF-A0AAW0MVF1-F1
#
_cell.length_a   1.000
_cell.length_b   1.000
_cell.length_c   1.000
_cell.angle_alpha   90.00
_cell.angle_beta   90.00
_cell.angle_gamma   90.00
#
_symmetry.space_group_name_H-M   'P 1'
#
loop_
_entity.id
_entity.type
_entity.pdbx_description
1 polymer ?
#
loop_
_entity_poly.entity_id
_entity_poly.type
_entity_poly.pdbx_seq_one_letter_code
_entity_poly.pdbx_strand_id
1 'polypeptide(L)'
;MQNIPPNFKWPLWESSQPCAPIIKTRNAFPNFPVYNFSLWILLGVLTFPCCVRCLIFKVGVLGPWNCDPVYYKAYPTAAARLAVSRINEDPNLDLGLTMDFIILQEPCETSKALTAFIYYEERADAFIGPTTPGYCTAASLLAKDWQKALFSYGCINYELDRVTGYPTFARTVPVPTDVLFTVLKHFRWANIAVVSSNEDIWRDAAGRVATALRNRGLPVGLVSSVGNETELDSTLQQINAAPEIRVIIMCMHSVLIGGDQQATFLLAARERGLTSGKYVFIPYDTLHYSLPYNNVTHSALRNNSRLREAYDAVLTVTMTSDPLSFYEAFSAAKTSQEVTLSVMPEQVNPLFGTIYNSLYLLAQSIHNSRKAGMVLSASNLAYHIRNTVFDGFNQKYELDNSGDVVTNYIILDTDNKGSTLYPTYLVDLKSSRLRFAGRSIFFPGGSPPASDSACWFDPTILCTGGLEVTYIIIVFVVTFALGLAGLGLSFYIRRRLQQIQLIKGPNRILLTLEDLTFINPQLSRKKITLEDLSESKSAIEDKSQDRSHSVNSMQTATHETTNVAVYEGDWVWLKKFEEGDFKEVKQSTTKIFTKMKDLRNENVNPFLGFFQDSASFAVVTEHCSRGSLQDLLRNEDVKLDWMFKSSLVLDLIKGMKYLHHRDFPHGRLKSRNCVVDGRFVLKITDYGFNELLESQKAPYEEPPPEELFWTAPDFAIVLQEVVVRGPPYCMLGLPPQEIIRKVRKPPPMCRPTVAPDQAPLECIQLMKQCWSELPDRRPNFDEIFDRFKIINKGKKTNIIDSMLRMLEQYSSNLEDLIRERTEELEVEKQRTEKLLSEMLPPSVAEALKTGATVEPEYFDQVTIYFSDIVGFTTISSLSDPIEVVDLLNDLYSLFDAVLSSHDVYKVETIGDAYMVASGLPKKNGNKHAAEIANMSLNILSSVGTFRMRHMPDIPVRIRIGIHSGPCVAGVVGLTMPRYCLFGDTVNTASRMESTGLPYRIHVNLTTVKILRSLNEGYKIEVRGKTELKGKGIEETYWLVGKTGFTKPLPKPPEIRPGEDNHGLNPEEIANYKKKRAEKKA
;
A
#
# COMPACT_ATOMS: atom_id res chain seq x y z
N MET A 1 7.45 -22.74 41.24
CA MET A 1 8.68 -22.32 41.95
C MET A 1 8.71 -20.81 41.93
N GLN A 2 8.38 -20.18 43.07
CA GLN A 2 9.24 -19.29 43.90
C GLN A 2 9.52 -17.93 43.22
N ASN A 3 9.35 -16.73 43.81
CA ASN A 3 8.90 -16.23 45.11
C ASN A 3 8.55 -14.73 44.94
N ILE A 4 7.60 -14.24 45.75
CA ILE A 4 7.12 -12.84 45.97
C ILE A 4 8.12 -12.14 46.96
N PRO A 5 8.33 -10.78 47.04
CA PRO A 5 7.27 -9.76 47.21
C PRO A 5 7.45 -8.33 46.62
N PRO A 6 6.34 -7.54 46.56
CA PRO A 6 6.35 -6.08 46.41
C PRO A 6 6.10 -5.34 47.75
N ASN A 7 6.62 -4.11 47.88
CA ASN A 7 6.40 -3.20 49.01
C ASN A 7 5.64 -1.94 48.56
N PHE A 8 4.47 -1.67 49.20
CA PHE A 8 4.00 -0.42 49.84
C PHE A 8 4.22 0.96 49.13
N LYS A 9 3.31 1.96 49.07
CA LYS A 9 2.07 2.33 49.80
C LYS A 9 1.51 3.64 49.21
N TRP A 10 0.17 3.82 49.14
CA TRP A 10 -0.51 5.10 49.50
C TRP A 10 -2.03 4.86 49.71
N PRO A 11 -2.79 5.78 50.35
CA PRO A 11 -3.58 5.47 51.54
C PRO A 11 -5.11 5.47 51.33
N LEU A 12 -5.77 4.88 52.33
CA LEU A 12 -7.22 4.73 52.55
C LEU A 12 -7.99 6.06 52.71
N TRP A 13 -9.28 6.02 52.36
CA TRP A 13 -10.50 6.23 53.21
C TRP A 13 -11.72 6.20 52.26
N GLU A 14 -12.89 5.62 52.49
CA GLU A 14 -13.48 4.77 53.53
C GLU A 14 -14.68 4.08 52.85
N SER A 15 -14.80 2.76 52.96
CA SER A 15 -16.08 2.07 52.79
C SER A 15 -16.10 0.88 53.73
N SER A 16 -17.15 0.79 54.55
CA SER A 16 -17.68 -0.48 55.05
C SER A 16 -18.89 -0.25 55.95
N GLN A 17 -20.04 -0.73 55.52
CA GLN A 17 -20.77 -1.73 56.29
C GLN A 17 -21.41 -2.74 55.32
N PRO A 18 -21.18 -4.06 55.51
CA PRO A 18 -21.83 -5.12 54.76
C PRO A 18 -23.01 -5.71 55.55
N CYS A 19 -24.12 -5.99 54.87
CA CYS A 19 -25.13 -6.95 55.36
C CYS A 19 -24.86 -8.32 54.72
N ALA A 20 -24.63 -9.32 55.57
CA ALA A 20 -24.42 -10.72 55.22
C ALA A 20 -25.76 -11.47 54.98
N PRO A 21 -25.76 -12.62 54.29
CA PRO A 21 -26.96 -13.38 53.94
C PRO A 21 -27.34 -14.40 55.04
N ILE A 22 -28.64 -14.64 55.24
CA ILE A 22 -29.17 -15.64 56.19
C ILE A 22 -29.46 -16.95 55.46
N ILE A 23 -28.83 -18.03 55.96
CA ILE A 23 -29.06 -19.44 55.61
C ILE A 23 -30.17 -20.01 56.51
N LYS A 24 -31.06 -20.83 55.93
CA LYS A 24 -32.08 -21.65 56.62
C LYS A 24 -31.46 -22.67 57.58
N THR A 25 -31.92 -22.76 58.82
CA THR A 25 -32.02 -24.04 59.57
C THR A 25 -33.17 -24.01 60.60
N ARG A 26 -33.85 -25.16 60.76
CA ARG A 26 -34.87 -25.49 61.77
C ARG A 26 -34.18 -25.93 63.07
N ASN A 27 -34.66 -25.47 64.24
CA ASN A 27 -35.18 -26.29 65.36
C ASN A 27 -35.32 -25.52 66.69
N ALA A 28 -36.43 -25.86 67.39
CA ALA A 28 -36.69 -25.87 68.84
C ALA A 28 -36.60 -24.59 69.72
N PHE A 29 -37.76 -24.25 70.29
CA PHE A 29 -37.95 -23.43 71.52
C PHE A 29 -37.42 -24.17 72.77
N PRO A 30 -36.99 -23.48 73.86
CA PRO A 30 -37.94 -23.05 74.90
C PRO A 30 -37.64 -21.73 75.69
N ASN A 31 -38.74 -21.18 76.25
CA ASN A 31 -38.91 -20.42 77.52
C ASN A 31 -38.35 -18.99 77.76
N PHE A 32 -39.28 -18.02 77.65
CA PHE A 32 -39.58 -16.77 78.42
C PHE A 32 -38.75 -16.39 79.68
N PRO A 33 -38.53 -15.09 80.01
CA PRO A 33 -39.62 -14.26 80.56
C PRO A 33 -39.68 -12.77 80.16
N VAL A 34 -40.88 -12.25 80.44
CA VAL A 34 -41.46 -10.94 80.19
C VAL A 34 -40.85 -9.88 81.10
N TYR A 35 -40.25 -8.82 80.56
CA TYR A 35 -40.28 -7.44 81.10
C TYR A 35 -39.69 -6.46 80.07
N ASN A 36 -40.58 -5.75 79.35
CA ASN A 36 -40.42 -4.36 78.88
C ASN A 36 -41.41 -4.10 77.73
N PHE A 37 -42.65 -3.76 78.12
CA PHE A 37 -43.71 -3.30 77.21
C PHE A 37 -43.28 -2.06 76.40
N SER A 38 -42.35 -1.27 76.95
CA SER A 38 -41.77 -0.08 76.32
C SER A 38 -40.78 -0.39 75.17
N LEU A 39 -40.14 -1.57 75.20
CA LEU A 39 -39.20 -1.98 74.15
C LEU A 39 -39.95 -2.52 72.91
N TRP A 40 -41.12 -3.12 73.10
CA TRP A 40 -41.97 -3.62 72.01
C TRP A 40 -42.70 -2.52 71.24
N ILE A 41 -42.96 -1.36 71.85
CA ILE A 41 -43.50 -0.20 71.13
C ILE A 41 -42.40 0.43 70.26
N LEU A 42 -41.15 0.48 70.74
CA LEU A 42 -40.02 0.98 69.95
C LEU A 42 -39.59 0.00 68.85
N LEU A 43 -39.64 -1.32 69.11
CA LEU A 43 -39.41 -2.35 68.09
C LEU A 43 -40.58 -2.42 67.10
N GLY A 44 -41.83 -2.24 67.54
CA GLY A 44 -43.03 -2.24 66.71
C GLY A 44 -43.15 -1.05 65.77
N VAL A 45 -42.56 0.10 66.12
CA VAL A 45 -42.44 1.28 65.22
C VAL A 45 -41.28 1.10 64.22
N LEU A 46 -40.24 0.33 64.56
CA LEU A 46 -39.14 -0.03 63.66
C LEU A 46 -39.43 -1.26 62.77
N THR A 47 -40.45 -2.06 63.10
CA THR A 47 -40.95 -3.18 62.30
C THR A 47 -42.33 -2.90 61.72
N PHE A 48 -42.64 -1.64 61.38
CA PHE A 48 -43.59 -1.44 60.30
C PHE A 48 -43.01 -2.15 59.07
N PRO A 49 -43.78 -3.01 58.38
CA PRO A 49 -43.32 -3.51 57.10
C PRO A 49 -43.01 -2.27 56.28
N CYS A 50 -41.74 -2.09 55.90
CA CYS A 50 -41.38 -1.16 54.83
C CYS A 50 -42.47 -1.35 53.80
N CYS A 51 -43.29 -0.31 53.60
CA CYS A 51 -44.29 -0.33 52.55
C CYS A 51 -43.55 -0.85 51.34
N VAL A 52 -43.96 -2.02 50.84
CA VAL A 52 -43.48 -2.56 49.57
C VAL A 52 -44.00 -1.57 48.54
N ARG A 53 -43.28 -0.44 48.40
CA ARG A 53 -43.38 0.40 47.23
C ARG A 53 -42.93 -0.54 46.13
N CYS A 54 -43.87 -1.03 45.33
CA CYS A 54 -43.53 -1.59 44.03
C CYS A 54 -42.60 -0.59 43.37
N LEU A 55 -41.32 -0.92 43.29
CA LEU A 55 -40.38 -0.15 42.50
C LEU A 55 -40.88 -0.24 41.07
N ILE A 56 -41.21 0.91 40.47
CA ILE A 56 -41.63 0.99 39.08
C ILE A 56 -40.35 1.09 38.24
N PHE A 57 -40.14 0.17 37.32
CA PHE A 57 -39.04 0.21 36.37
C PHE A 57 -39.56 0.66 35.00
N LYS A 58 -39.25 1.90 34.63
CA LYS A 58 -39.82 2.56 33.46
C LYS A 58 -38.92 2.42 32.24
N VAL A 59 -39.43 1.83 31.16
CA VAL A 59 -38.67 1.62 29.92
C VAL A 59 -39.06 2.63 28.85
N GLY A 60 -38.08 3.33 28.30
CA GLY A 60 -38.24 4.29 27.22
C GLY A 60 -38.20 3.60 25.86
N VAL A 61 -39.30 3.60 25.12
CA VAL A 61 -39.39 3.03 23.76
C VAL A 61 -39.18 4.13 22.74
N LEU A 62 -38.02 4.11 22.08
CA LEU A 62 -37.54 5.13 21.15
C LEU A 62 -37.84 4.80 19.70
N GLY A 63 -38.36 5.77 18.96
CA GLY A 63 -38.51 5.67 17.52
C GLY A 63 -39.16 6.90 16.89
N PRO A 64 -39.16 6.99 15.56
CA PRO A 64 -39.62 8.16 14.82
C PRO A 64 -41.14 8.26 14.69
N TRP A 65 -41.85 8.09 15.81
CA TRP A 65 -43.30 7.88 15.83
C TRP A 65 -44.12 9.04 15.23
N ASN A 66 -43.70 10.29 15.36
CA ASN A 66 -44.44 11.45 14.85
C ASN A 66 -44.05 11.92 13.44
N CYS A 67 -42.84 11.60 12.97
CA CYS A 67 -42.32 12.11 11.69
C CYS A 67 -42.29 11.06 10.59
N ASP A 68 -42.30 9.77 10.94
CA ASP A 68 -42.36 8.67 9.99
C ASP A 68 -43.74 7.98 10.03
N PRO A 69 -44.57 8.12 8.99
CA PRO A 69 -45.92 7.58 8.98
C PRO A 69 -45.97 6.05 8.88
N VAL A 70 -44.90 5.39 8.43
CA VAL A 70 -44.84 3.93 8.31
C VAL A 70 -44.44 3.32 9.65
N TYR A 71 -43.48 3.92 10.37
CA TYR A 71 -43.17 3.50 11.74
C TYR A 71 -44.28 3.83 12.74
N TYR A 72 -45.02 4.93 12.56
CA TYR A 72 -46.21 5.24 13.37
C TYR A 72 -47.25 4.11 13.37
N LYS A 73 -47.42 3.42 12.23
CA LYS A 73 -48.34 2.27 12.08
C LYS A 73 -47.91 1.03 12.88
N ALA A 74 -46.75 1.04 13.53
CA ALA A 74 -46.38 0.01 14.51
C ALA A 74 -47.16 0.16 15.82
N TYR A 75 -47.90 1.26 16.02
CA TYR A 75 -48.67 1.55 17.24
C TYR A 75 -47.87 1.28 18.53
N PRO A 76 -46.73 1.98 18.73
CA PRO A 76 -45.75 1.65 19.78
C PRO A 76 -46.37 1.64 21.18
N THR A 77 -47.32 2.53 21.47
CA THR A 77 -48.06 2.56 22.74
C THR A 77 -48.87 1.28 22.99
N ALA A 78 -49.53 0.75 21.95
CA ALA A 78 -50.33 -0.46 22.07
C ALA A 78 -49.43 -1.70 22.17
N ALA A 79 -48.35 -1.76 21.40
CA ALA A 79 -47.35 -2.82 21.48
C ALA A 79 -46.71 -2.89 22.87
N ALA A 80 -46.27 -1.75 23.39
CA ALA A 80 -45.64 -1.66 24.70
C ALA A 80 -46.61 -1.96 25.84
N ARG A 81 -47.85 -1.46 25.75
CA ARG A 81 -48.90 -1.79 26.73
C ARG A 81 -49.19 -3.28 26.78
N LEU A 82 -49.35 -3.92 25.62
CA LEU A 82 -49.60 -5.36 25.55
C LEU A 82 -48.45 -6.15 26.17
N ALA A 83 -47.21 -5.80 25.84
CA ALA A 83 -46.02 -6.44 26.40
C ALA A 83 -45.95 -6.28 27.91
N VAL A 84 -46.03 -5.05 28.42
CA VAL A 84 -45.93 -4.77 29.85
C VAL A 84 -47.08 -5.39 30.65
N SER A 85 -48.30 -5.41 30.12
CA SER A 85 -49.43 -6.09 30.76
C SER A 85 -49.16 -7.58 30.93
N ARG A 86 -48.73 -8.26 29.87
CA ARG A 86 -48.41 -9.69 29.92
C ARG A 86 -47.21 -9.99 30.81
N ILE A 87 -46.16 -9.17 30.76
CA ILE A 87 -44.96 -9.31 31.58
C ILE A 87 -45.29 -9.21 33.07
N ASN A 88 -46.10 -8.22 33.47
CA ASN A 88 -46.47 -8.02 34.87
C ASN A 88 -47.44 -9.09 35.40
N GLU A 89 -48.18 -9.77 34.51
CA GLU A 89 -49.11 -10.86 34.84
C GLU A 89 -48.48 -12.26 34.74
N ASP A 90 -47.29 -12.40 34.14
CA ASP A 90 -46.63 -13.68 33.92
C ASP A 90 -46.02 -14.25 35.22
N PRO A 91 -46.55 -15.36 35.77
CA PRO A 91 -46.04 -15.93 37.01
C PRO A 91 -44.65 -16.56 36.87
N ASN A 92 -44.17 -16.79 35.64
CA ASN A 92 -42.84 -17.34 35.40
C ASN A 92 -41.74 -16.27 35.46
N LEU A 93 -42.10 -14.98 35.44
CA LEU A 93 -41.16 -13.86 35.48
C LEU A 93 -41.13 -13.21 36.87
N ASP A 94 -40.20 -13.65 37.73
CA ASP A 94 -39.89 -12.91 38.96
C ASP A 94 -39.00 -11.68 38.67
N LEU A 95 -39.64 -10.52 38.50
CA LEU A 95 -38.96 -9.24 38.38
C LEU A 95 -38.74 -8.56 39.74
N GLY A 96 -39.53 -8.92 40.76
CA GLY A 96 -39.69 -8.24 42.05
C GLY A 96 -39.74 -6.71 41.99
N LEU A 97 -40.28 -6.21 40.89
CA LEU A 97 -40.59 -4.82 40.57
C LEU A 97 -41.73 -4.84 39.54
N THR A 98 -42.42 -3.71 39.36
CA THR A 98 -43.44 -3.57 38.32
C THR A 98 -42.85 -2.84 37.13
N MET A 99 -42.94 -3.43 35.94
CA MET A 99 -42.47 -2.79 34.72
C MET A 99 -43.50 -1.78 34.23
N ASP A 100 -43.04 -0.62 33.77
CA ASP A 100 -43.84 0.42 33.12
C ASP A 100 -43.11 0.92 31.87
N PHE A 101 -43.78 1.66 31.01
CA PHE A 101 -43.17 2.17 29.77
C PHE A 101 -43.50 3.63 29.50
N ILE A 102 -42.65 4.27 28.71
CA ILE A 102 -42.89 5.59 28.15
C ILE A 102 -42.48 5.60 26.68
N ILE A 103 -43.33 6.15 25.83
CA ILE A 103 -42.99 6.32 24.41
C ILE A 103 -42.17 7.60 24.27
N LEU A 104 -40.98 7.45 23.71
CA LEU A 104 -40.02 8.53 23.50
C LEU A 104 -39.88 8.81 22.01
N GLN A 105 -40.04 10.09 21.64
CA GLN A 105 -40.02 10.49 20.25
C GLN A 105 -38.59 10.69 19.75
N GLU A 106 -38.26 10.06 18.64
CA GLU A 106 -37.03 10.25 17.89
C GLU A 106 -37.31 11.20 16.70
N PRO A 107 -36.70 12.39 16.63
CA PRO A 107 -36.69 13.16 15.39
C PRO A 107 -36.11 12.36 14.22
N CYS A 108 -36.63 12.54 13.00
CA CYS A 108 -36.16 11.82 11.82
C CYS A 108 -34.77 12.29 11.31
N GLU A 109 -34.27 13.42 11.81
CA GLU A 109 -32.90 13.90 11.58
C GLU A 109 -31.98 13.39 12.69
N THR A 110 -30.89 12.71 12.32
CA THR A 110 -29.98 12.02 13.25
C THR A 110 -29.40 12.94 14.33
N SER A 111 -29.04 14.18 13.97
CA SER A 111 -28.49 15.18 14.91
C SER A 111 -29.51 15.60 15.97
N LYS A 112 -30.76 15.81 15.56
CA LYS A 112 -31.88 16.13 16.46
C LYS A 112 -32.28 14.92 17.29
N ALA A 113 -32.18 13.71 16.74
CA ALA A 113 -32.43 12.47 17.43
C ALA A 113 -31.48 12.27 18.62
N LEU A 114 -30.17 12.45 18.40
CA LEU A 114 -29.18 12.42 19.46
C LEU A 114 -29.44 13.49 20.53
N THR A 115 -29.79 14.70 20.10
CA THR A 115 -30.12 15.80 21.02
C THR A 115 -31.33 15.46 21.89
N ALA A 116 -32.39 14.90 21.30
CA ALA A 116 -33.57 14.45 22.03
C ALA A 116 -33.24 13.30 23.01
N PHE A 117 -32.38 12.37 22.61
CA PHE A 117 -31.95 11.25 23.47
C PHE A 117 -31.29 11.73 24.77
N ILE A 118 -30.46 12.79 24.71
CA ILE A 118 -29.83 13.38 25.90
C ILE A 118 -30.88 13.87 26.91
N TYR A 119 -31.99 14.47 26.44
CA TYR A 119 -33.08 14.92 27.31
C TYR A 119 -33.93 13.79 27.91
N TYR A 120 -33.73 12.54 27.45
CA TYR A 120 -34.45 11.39 27.96
C TYR A 120 -33.75 10.68 29.11
N GLU A 121 -32.54 11.12 29.50
CA GLU A 121 -31.79 10.58 30.63
C GLU A 121 -32.69 10.39 31.86
N GLU A 122 -33.35 11.43 32.36
CA GLU A 122 -34.15 11.35 33.60
C GLU A 122 -35.54 10.70 33.41
N ARG A 123 -35.94 10.34 32.18
CA ARG A 123 -37.33 9.90 31.89
C ARG A 123 -37.55 8.40 31.91
N ALA A 124 -36.49 7.60 31.81
CA ALA A 124 -36.56 6.14 31.78
C ALA A 124 -35.35 5.49 32.47
N ASP A 125 -35.52 4.28 32.99
CA ASP A 125 -34.48 3.48 33.65
C ASP A 125 -33.68 2.62 32.65
N ALA A 126 -34.31 2.27 31.53
CA ALA A 126 -33.70 1.58 30.41
C ALA A 126 -34.35 2.02 29.09
N PHE A 127 -33.68 1.76 27.98
CA PHE A 127 -34.09 2.21 26.66
C PHE A 127 -34.22 1.04 25.69
N ILE A 128 -35.28 1.06 24.88
CA ILE A 128 -35.47 0.19 23.73
C ILE A 128 -35.43 1.04 22.47
N GLY A 129 -34.58 0.67 21.52
CA GLY A 129 -34.11 1.54 20.43
C GLY A 129 -32.66 1.96 20.66
N PRO A 130 -32.14 2.98 19.96
CA PRO A 130 -32.82 3.82 18.98
C PRO A 130 -33.12 3.10 17.66
N THR A 131 -33.98 3.69 16.83
CA THR A 131 -34.31 3.17 15.49
C THR A 131 -33.30 3.66 14.45
N THR A 132 -32.73 4.87 14.63
CA THR A 132 -31.74 5.44 13.70
C THR A 132 -30.33 4.93 14.00
N PRO A 133 -29.65 4.26 13.05
CA PRO A 133 -28.30 3.73 13.26
C PRO A 133 -27.22 4.83 13.34
N GLY A 134 -27.53 6.05 12.88
CA GLY A 134 -26.60 7.18 12.81
C GLY A 134 -25.94 7.56 14.14
N TYR A 135 -26.69 7.52 15.25
CA TYR A 135 -26.19 7.90 16.57
C TYR A 135 -26.12 6.74 17.57
N CYS A 136 -26.26 5.49 17.13
CA CYS A 136 -26.20 4.31 18.00
C CYS A 136 -24.92 4.24 18.85
N THR A 137 -23.76 4.56 18.28
CA THR A 137 -22.49 4.59 19.04
C THR A 137 -22.52 5.63 20.16
N ALA A 138 -23.02 6.83 19.87
CA ALA A 138 -23.16 7.89 20.87
C ALA A 138 -24.19 7.52 21.95
N ALA A 139 -25.35 6.97 21.55
CA ALA A 139 -26.37 6.50 22.48
C ALA A 139 -25.83 5.42 23.42
N SER A 140 -25.05 4.45 22.92
CA SER A 140 -24.46 3.40 23.74
C SER A 140 -23.40 3.93 24.71
N LEU A 141 -22.62 4.95 24.33
CA LEU A 141 -21.66 5.59 25.24
C LEU A 141 -22.37 6.41 26.32
N LEU A 142 -23.42 7.15 25.97
CA LEU A 142 -24.25 7.88 26.92
C LEU A 142 -24.95 6.92 27.90
N ALA A 143 -25.53 5.82 27.38
CA ALA A 143 -26.16 4.80 28.20
C ALA A 143 -25.17 4.16 29.19
N LYS A 144 -23.92 3.96 28.79
CA LYS A 144 -22.84 3.49 29.67
C LYS A 144 -22.54 4.50 30.78
N ASP A 145 -22.45 5.78 30.45
CA ASP A 145 -22.20 6.86 31.42
C ASP A 145 -23.37 6.99 32.42
N TRP A 146 -24.60 6.97 31.93
CA TRP A 146 -25.83 7.03 32.72
C TRP A 146 -26.11 5.75 33.52
N GLN A 147 -25.33 4.68 33.33
CA GLN A 147 -25.59 3.36 33.90
C GLN A 147 -27.00 2.83 33.57
N LYS A 148 -27.45 3.02 32.31
CA LYS A 148 -28.75 2.57 31.79
C LYS A 148 -28.59 1.56 30.68
N ALA A 149 -29.44 0.55 30.67
CA ALA A 149 -29.41 -0.49 29.65
C ALA A 149 -29.99 0.03 28.34
N LEU A 150 -29.33 -0.26 27.21
CA LEU A 150 -29.77 0.13 25.87
C LEU A 150 -29.96 -1.11 25.00
N PHE A 151 -31.22 -1.41 24.67
CA PHE A 151 -31.65 -2.60 23.94
C PHE A 151 -32.15 -2.19 22.54
N SER A 152 -31.33 -2.36 21.51
CA SER A 152 -31.66 -1.85 20.17
C SER A 152 -32.02 -2.94 19.15
N TYR A 153 -33.06 -2.67 18.36
CA TYR A 153 -33.38 -3.40 17.13
C TYR A 153 -32.88 -2.70 15.84
N GLY A 154 -32.41 -1.44 15.94
CA GLY A 154 -32.05 -0.59 14.79
C GLY A 154 -30.55 -0.31 14.65
N CYS A 155 -29.75 -0.54 15.69
CA CYS A 155 -28.30 -0.36 15.62
C CYS A 155 -27.64 -1.45 14.79
N ILE A 156 -26.68 -1.12 13.92
CA ILE A 156 -26.03 -2.08 12.98
C ILE A 156 -24.50 -2.10 13.16
N ASN A 157 -23.96 -1.16 13.94
CA ASN A 157 -22.51 -0.96 14.06
C ASN A 157 -21.84 -2.17 14.72
N TYR A 158 -20.96 -2.87 14.01
CA TYR A 158 -20.20 -4.02 14.51
C TYR A 158 -19.30 -3.68 15.72
N GLU A 159 -18.93 -2.41 15.88
CA GLU A 159 -18.14 -1.95 17.03
C GLU A 159 -18.88 -2.14 18.36
N LEU A 160 -20.22 -2.09 18.33
CA LEU A 160 -21.07 -2.24 19.51
C LEU A 160 -21.07 -3.66 20.08
N ASP A 161 -20.59 -4.64 19.32
CA ASP A 161 -20.51 -6.04 19.76
C ASP A 161 -19.34 -6.26 20.74
N ARG A 162 -18.45 -5.25 20.88
CA ARG A 162 -17.36 -5.26 21.88
C ARG A 162 -17.89 -4.96 23.28
N VAL A 163 -18.19 -6.02 24.03
CA VAL A 163 -18.72 -5.97 25.41
C VAL A 163 -17.88 -5.08 26.34
N THR A 164 -16.55 -5.04 26.19
CA THR A 164 -15.66 -4.20 27.02
C THR A 164 -15.85 -2.70 26.76
N GLY A 165 -16.15 -2.32 25.51
CA GLY A 165 -16.42 -0.94 25.11
C GLY A 165 -17.82 -0.51 25.53
N TYR A 166 -18.81 -1.36 25.30
CA TYR A 166 -20.24 -1.07 25.41
C TYR A 166 -20.96 -2.06 26.35
N PRO A 167 -20.61 -2.09 27.64
CA PRO A 167 -21.10 -3.13 28.56
C PRO A 167 -22.59 -3.04 28.89
N THR A 168 -23.27 -1.94 28.55
CA THR A 168 -24.70 -1.70 28.82
C THR A 168 -25.59 -1.87 27.58
N PHE A 169 -25.00 -2.21 26.43
CA PHE A 169 -25.69 -2.36 25.15
C PHE A 169 -26.05 -3.83 24.88
N ALA A 170 -27.25 -4.07 24.34
CA ALA A 170 -27.71 -5.36 23.86
C ALA A 170 -28.54 -5.19 22.58
N ARG A 171 -28.52 -6.22 21.72
CA ARG A 171 -29.36 -6.26 20.51
C ARG A 171 -30.61 -7.07 20.77
N THR A 172 -31.73 -6.64 20.21
CA THR A 172 -33.02 -7.37 20.33
C THR A 172 -33.45 -8.05 19.05
N VAL A 173 -32.69 -7.88 17.96
CA VAL A 173 -32.85 -8.61 16.71
C VAL A 173 -31.49 -9.11 16.24
N PRO A 174 -31.45 -10.20 15.44
CA PRO A 174 -30.20 -10.65 14.83
C PRO A 174 -29.57 -9.55 13.98
N VAL A 175 -28.24 -9.54 13.89
CA VAL A 175 -27.52 -8.52 13.13
C VAL A 175 -27.92 -8.60 11.65
N PRO A 176 -28.58 -7.59 11.06
CA PRO A 176 -29.12 -7.69 9.71
C PRO A 176 -28.06 -8.01 8.65
N THR A 177 -26.83 -7.52 8.84
CA THR A 177 -25.70 -7.78 7.93
C THR A 177 -25.22 -9.23 7.97
N ASP A 178 -25.45 -9.95 9.07
CA ASP A 178 -25.08 -11.36 9.21
C ASP A 178 -26.08 -12.25 8.48
N VAL A 179 -27.35 -11.89 8.53
CA VAL A 179 -28.41 -12.49 7.71
C VAL A 179 -28.08 -12.29 6.23
N LEU A 180 -27.82 -11.05 5.82
CA LEU A 180 -27.43 -10.72 4.44
C LEU A 180 -26.19 -11.49 4.01
N PHE A 181 -25.12 -11.48 4.81
CA PHE A 181 -23.88 -12.18 4.50
C PHE A 181 -24.09 -13.68 4.33
N THR A 182 -24.97 -14.30 5.14
CA THR A 182 -25.30 -15.73 5.02
C THR A 182 -26.00 -16.04 3.69
N VAL A 183 -26.95 -15.19 3.28
CA VAL A 183 -27.64 -15.32 1.98
C VAL A 183 -26.65 -15.12 0.82
N LEU A 184 -25.88 -14.03 0.86
CA LEU A 184 -24.91 -13.67 -0.18
C LEU A 184 -23.83 -14.75 -0.35
N LYS A 185 -23.35 -15.32 0.76
CA LYS A 185 -22.35 -16.40 0.76
C LYS A 185 -22.88 -17.69 0.12
N HIS A 186 -24.16 -18.01 0.35
CA HIS A 186 -24.77 -19.21 -0.23
C HIS A 186 -24.82 -19.14 -1.77
N PHE A 187 -25.26 -18.00 -2.31
CA PHE A 187 -25.35 -17.78 -3.76
C PHE A 187 -24.04 -17.28 -4.39
N ARG A 188 -23.03 -16.96 -3.56
CA ARG A 188 -21.75 -16.34 -3.95
C ARG A 188 -21.93 -15.02 -4.70
N TRP A 189 -22.77 -14.13 -4.17
CA TRP A 189 -22.93 -12.77 -4.69
C TRP A 189 -22.12 -11.78 -3.86
N ALA A 190 -20.96 -11.36 -4.35
CA ALA A 190 -20.03 -10.52 -3.62
C ALA A 190 -20.18 -9.02 -3.97
N ASN A 191 -20.44 -8.72 -5.24
CA ASN A 191 -20.54 -7.34 -5.74
C ASN A 191 -21.93 -6.74 -5.46
N ILE A 192 -21.97 -5.70 -4.63
CA ILE A 192 -23.20 -5.18 -4.04
C ILE A 192 -23.34 -3.67 -4.29
N ALA A 193 -24.56 -3.24 -4.56
CA ALA A 193 -24.97 -1.85 -4.46
C ALA A 193 -25.94 -1.66 -3.30
N VAL A 194 -25.85 -0.52 -2.62
CA VAL A 194 -26.78 -0.14 -1.55
C VAL A 194 -27.47 1.16 -1.98
N VAL A 195 -28.80 1.14 -2.03
CA VAL A 195 -29.62 2.29 -2.40
C VAL A 195 -30.53 2.64 -1.24
N SER A 196 -30.51 3.89 -0.80
CA SER A 196 -31.42 4.39 0.24
C SER A 196 -32.47 5.33 -0.32
N SER A 197 -33.53 5.57 0.44
CA SER A 197 -34.34 6.77 0.27
C SER A 197 -33.60 8.00 0.85
N ASN A 198 -34.18 9.20 0.71
CA ASN A 198 -33.50 10.46 1.08
C ASN A 198 -33.62 10.85 2.55
N GLU A 199 -34.40 10.12 3.36
CA GLU A 199 -34.48 10.37 4.80
C GLU A 199 -33.19 9.95 5.52
N ASP A 200 -32.75 10.74 6.51
CA ASP A 200 -31.48 10.54 7.21
C ASP A 200 -31.35 9.14 7.83
N ILE A 201 -32.44 8.61 8.39
CA ILE A 201 -32.50 7.26 8.98
C ILE A 201 -32.01 6.20 7.97
N TRP A 202 -32.50 6.30 6.73
CA TRP A 202 -32.23 5.35 5.68
C TRP A 202 -30.87 5.58 5.01
N ARG A 203 -30.44 6.84 4.89
CA ARG A 203 -29.08 7.21 4.45
C ARG A 203 -28.02 6.67 5.41
N ASP A 204 -28.22 6.86 6.71
CA ASP A 204 -27.34 6.34 7.74
C ASP A 204 -27.35 4.81 7.75
N ALA A 205 -28.52 4.18 7.61
CA ALA A 205 -28.63 2.73 7.50
C ALA A 205 -27.82 2.20 6.30
N ALA A 206 -27.96 2.81 5.13
CA ALA A 206 -27.19 2.43 3.93
C ALA A 206 -25.67 2.57 4.15
N GLY A 207 -25.22 3.67 4.75
CA GLY A 207 -23.82 3.88 5.08
C GLY A 207 -23.27 2.82 6.05
N ARG A 208 -24.04 2.48 7.10
CA ARG A 208 -23.64 1.46 8.08
C ARG A 208 -23.67 0.04 7.51
N VAL A 209 -24.69 -0.31 6.71
CA VAL A 209 -24.78 -1.60 6.01
C VAL A 209 -23.61 -1.76 5.04
N ALA A 210 -23.31 -0.73 4.23
CA ALA A 210 -22.19 -0.77 3.31
C ALA A 210 -20.85 -0.96 4.04
N THR A 211 -20.65 -0.23 5.15
CA THR A 211 -19.43 -0.36 5.97
C THR A 211 -19.30 -1.76 6.59
N ALA A 212 -20.39 -2.30 7.13
CA ALA A 212 -20.39 -3.63 7.74
C ALA A 212 -20.11 -4.75 6.72
N LEU A 213 -20.67 -4.67 5.51
CA LEU A 213 -20.41 -5.64 4.45
C LEU A 213 -18.96 -5.53 3.92
N ARG A 214 -18.43 -4.30 3.76
CA ARG A 214 -17.01 -4.08 3.41
C ARG A 214 -16.06 -4.66 4.44
N ASN A 215 -16.38 -4.53 5.74
CA ASN A 215 -15.59 -5.12 6.82
C ASN A 215 -15.59 -6.65 6.81
N ARG A 216 -16.58 -7.29 6.14
CA ARG A 216 -16.59 -8.74 5.89
C ARG A 216 -15.93 -9.14 4.57
N GLY A 217 -15.23 -8.20 3.92
CA GLY A 217 -14.47 -8.44 2.69
C GLY A 217 -15.29 -8.28 1.40
N LEU A 218 -16.57 -7.88 1.47
CA LEU A 218 -17.42 -7.77 0.27
C LEU A 218 -17.25 -6.41 -0.44
N PRO A 219 -17.09 -6.38 -1.77
CA PRO A 219 -17.00 -5.14 -2.54
C PRO A 219 -18.38 -4.48 -2.70
N VAL A 220 -18.62 -3.44 -1.90
CA VAL A 220 -19.80 -2.57 -2.05
C VAL A 220 -19.44 -1.40 -2.98
N GLY A 221 -19.72 -1.57 -4.27
CA GLY A 221 -19.29 -0.67 -5.35
C GLY A 221 -20.08 0.63 -5.48
N LEU A 222 -21.33 0.65 -5.01
CA LEU A 222 -22.19 1.83 -5.07
C LEU A 222 -22.98 2.00 -3.77
N VAL A 223 -23.01 3.23 -3.24
CA VAL A 223 -23.90 3.64 -2.15
C VAL A 223 -24.53 4.96 -2.58
N SER A 224 -25.84 4.98 -2.83
CA SER A 224 -26.56 6.17 -3.29
C SER A 224 -27.86 6.35 -2.53
N SER A 225 -28.34 7.59 -2.46
CA SER A 225 -29.66 7.93 -1.92
C SER A 225 -30.55 8.51 -3.01
N VAL A 226 -31.83 8.15 -2.99
CA VAL A 226 -32.82 8.57 -3.97
C VAL A 226 -33.89 9.41 -3.27
N GLY A 227 -33.95 10.70 -3.59
CA GLY A 227 -35.01 11.61 -3.13
C GLY A 227 -35.81 12.24 -4.25
N ASN A 228 -35.11 12.70 -5.29
CA ASN A 228 -35.71 13.38 -6.44
C ASN A 228 -35.61 12.53 -7.72
N GLU A 229 -36.43 12.82 -8.73
CA GLU A 229 -36.41 12.09 -10.01
C GLU A 229 -35.02 12.11 -10.69
N THR A 230 -34.30 13.23 -10.57
CA THR A 230 -32.93 13.36 -11.13
C THR A 230 -31.92 12.45 -10.42
N GLU A 231 -32.01 12.33 -9.10
CA GLU A 231 -31.17 11.44 -8.29
C GLU A 231 -31.50 9.96 -8.55
N LEU A 232 -32.80 9.66 -8.71
CA LEU A 232 -33.28 8.34 -9.11
C LEU A 232 -32.67 7.95 -10.46
N ASP A 233 -32.79 8.82 -11.47
CA ASP A 233 -32.26 8.56 -12.81
C ASP A 233 -30.74 8.39 -12.82
N SER A 234 -30.02 9.25 -12.12
CA SER A 234 -28.57 9.16 -11.97
C SER A 234 -28.15 7.84 -11.31
N THR A 235 -28.84 7.44 -10.23
CA THR A 235 -28.55 6.19 -9.52
C THR A 235 -28.80 4.97 -10.41
N LEU A 236 -29.91 4.93 -11.15
CA LEU A 236 -30.20 3.83 -12.08
C LEU A 236 -29.19 3.76 -13.24
N GLN A 237 -28.70 4.91 -13.72
CA GLN A 237 -27.64 4.96 -14.72
C GLN A 237 -26.31 4.41 -14.18
N GLN A 238 -25.93 4.79 -12.96
CA GLN A 238 -24.72 4.28 -12.30
C GLN A 238 -24.79 2.76 -12.09
N ILE A 239 -25.94 2.24 -11.64
CA ILE A 239 -26.17 0.79 -11.50
C ILE A 239 -26.00 0.08 -12.85
N ASN A 240 -26.56 0.65 -13.92
CA ASN A 240 -26.46 0.05 -15.25
C ASN A 240 -25.02 0.09 -15.82
N ALA A 241 -24.27 1.14 -15.49
CA ALA A 241 -22.87 1.32 -15.89
C ALA A 241 -21.89 0.39 -15.15
N ALA A 242 -22.31 -0.24 -14.05
CA ALA A 242 -21.52 -1.16 -13.24
C ALA A 242 -22.00 -2.62 -13.44
N PRO A 243 -21.54 -3.33 -14.50
CA PRO A 243 -21.98 -4.68 -14.82
C PRO A 243 -21.55 -5.75 -13.80
N GLU A 244 -20.60 -5.45 -12.92
CA GLU A 244 -20.13 -6.33 -11.86
C GLU A 244 -21.12 -6.50 -10.71
N ILE A 245 -22.04 -5.54 -10.49
CA ILE A 245 -23.05 -5.63 -9.42
C ILE A 245 -23.95 -6.85 -9.66
N ARG A 246 -24.24 -7.58 -8.57
CA ARG A 246 -25.18 -8.72 -8.56
C ARG A 246 -26.42 -8.43 -7.73
N VAL A 247 -26.24 -7.76 -6.61
CA VAL A 247 -27.29 -7.53 -5.61
C VAL A 247 -27.43 -6.04 -5.31
N ILE A 248 -28.68 -5.58 -5.23
CA ILE A 248 -29.05 -4.22 -4.86
C ILE A 248 -29.81 -4.29 -3.53
N ILE A 249 -29.22 -3.79 -2.46
CA ILE A 249 -29.85 -3.70 -1.14
C ILE A 249 -30.60 -2.37 -1.04
N MET A 250 -31.89 -2.43 -0.79
CA MET A 250 -32.77 -1.26 -0.71
C MET A 250 -33.02 -0.87 0.76
N CYS A 251 -32.34 0.18 1.23
CA CYS A 251 -32.51 0.78 2.56
C CYS A 251 -33.63 1.82 2.52
N MET A 252 -34.87 1.36 2.61
CA MET A 252 -36.09 2.16 2.55
C MET A 252 -37.26 1.28 3.00
N HIS A 253 -38.37 1.89 3.41
CA HIS A 253 -39.58 1.16 3.80
C HIS A 253 -40.01 0.17 2.72
N SER A 254 -40.35 -1.05 3.14
CA SER A 254 -40.79 -2.08 2.21
C SER A 254 -42.15 -1.74 1.60
N VAL A 255 -42.29 -1.97 0.30
CA VAL A 255 -43.55 -1.80 -0.44
C VAL A 255 -44.68 -2.66 0.15
N LEU A 256 -44.35 -3.78 0.78
CA LEU A 256 -45.31 -4.69 1.42
C LEU A 256 -45.99 -4.07 2.64
N ILE A 257 -45.41 -3.03 3.24
CA ILE A 257 -45.95 -2.31 4.40
C ILE A 257 -46.28 -0.84 4.10
N GLY A 258 -46.31 -0.48 2.80
CA GLY A 258 -46.66 0.87 2.34
C GLY A 258 -45.48 1.80 2.08
N GLY A 259 -44.31 1.27 1.73
CA GLY A 259 -43.15 2.07 1.32
C GLY A 259 -43.25 2.58 -0.12
N ASP A 260 -43.62 3.85 -0.29
CA ASP A 260 -43.82 4.48 -1.61
C ASP A 260 -42.50 4.73 -2.36
N GLN A 261 -41.42 5.04 -1.65
CA GLN A 261 -40.08 5.25 -2.24
C GLN A 261 -39.55 3.97 -2.89
N GLN A 262 -39.74 2.82 -2.24
CA GLN A 262 -39.37 1.52 -2.81
C GLN A 262 -40.21 1.17 -4.04
N ALA A 263 -41.51 1.43 -4.00
CA ALA A 263 -42.38 1.22 -5.14
C ALA A 263 -41.93 2.05 -6.36
N THR A 264 -41.62 3.33 -6.13
CA THR A 264 -41.14 4.25 -7.16
C THR A 264 -39.81 3.79 -7.75
N PHE A 265 -38.86 3.41 -6.90
CA PHE A 265 -37.56 2.90 -7.32
C PHE A 265 -37.68 1.62 -8.17
N LEU A 266 -38.50 0.65 -7.73
CA LEU A 266 -38.70 -0.60 -8.47
C LEU A 266 -39.39 -0.40 -9.82
N LEU A 267 -40.38 0.49 -9.88
CA LEU A 267 -41.07 0.83 -11.14
C LEU A 267 -40.09 1.46 -12.14
N ALA A 268 -39.26 2.41 -11.72
CA ALA A 268 -38.25 3.03 -12.57
C ALA A 268 -37.15 2.03 -12.99
N ALA A 269 -36.75 1.13 -12.08
CA ALA A 269 -35.81 0.05 -12.39
C ALA A 269 -36.37 -0.92 -13.46
N ARG A 270 -37.68 -1.23 -13.41
CA ARG A 270 -38.37 -2.03 -14.43
C ARG A 270 -38.41 -1.31 -15.78
N GLU A 271 -38.71 -0.02 -15.81
CA GLU A 271 -38.72 0.77 -17.05
C GLU A 271 -37.34 0.81 -17.74
N ARG A 272 -36.26 0.69 -16.98
CA ARG A 272 -34.88 0.58 -17.48
C ARG A 272 -34.41 -0.86 -17.71
N GLY A 273 -35.29 -1.86 -17.53
CA GLY A 273 -34.98 -3.26 -17.74
C GLY A 273 -34.04 -3.88 -16.70
N LEU A 274 -33.83 -3.23 -15.55
CA LEU A 274 -32.92 -3.73 -14.49
C LEU A 274 -33.54 -4.89 -13.69
N THR A 275 -34.87 -5.04 -13.72
CA THR A 275 -35.60 -6.15 -13.06
C THR A 275 -35.72 -7.41 -13.94
N SER A 276 -35.00 -7.46 -15.06
CA SER A 276 -35.04 -8.59 -16.02
C SER A 276 -34.31 -9.86 -15.57
N GLY A 277 -33.78 -9.88 -14.33
CA GLY A 277 -32.98 -10.99 -13.79
C GLY A 277 -31.47 -10.75 -13.80
N LYS A 278 -31.00 -9.60 -14.30
CA LYS A 278 -29.59 -9.19 -14.22
C LYS A 278 -29.14 -8.92 -12.78
N TYR A 279 -30.04 -8.37 -11.97
CA TYR A 279 -29.80 -8.02 -10.57
C TYR A 279 -30.86 -8.64 -9.66
N VAL A 280 -30.48 -8.88 -8.42
CA VAL A 280 -31.39 -9.28 -7.33
C VAL A 280 -31.56 -8.12 -6.36
N PHE A 281 -32.80 -7.80 -6.03
CA PHE A 281 -33.12 -6.72 -5.10
C PHE A 281 -33.47 -7.29 -3.73
N ILE A 282 -32.91 -6.75 -2.65
CA ILE A 282 -33.19 -7.20 -1.28
C ILE A 282 -33.66 -6.00 -0.45
N PRO A 283 -34.90 -6.03 0.11
CA PRO A 283 -35.38 -4.98 0.99
C PRO A 283 -34.71 -5.12 2.37
N TYR A 284 -34.06 -4.06 2.82
CA TYR A 284 -33.35 -4.06 4.11
C TYR A 284 -34.33 -4.02 5.30
N ASP A 285 -35.38 -3.23 5.18
CA ASP A 285 -36.38 -2.99 6.23
C ASP A 285 -37.05 -4.27 6.76
N THR A 286 -37.30 -5.24 5.88
CA THR A 286 -37.96 -6.51 6.23
C THR A 286 -37.11 -7.42 7.13
N LEU A 287 -35.83 -7.09 7.33
CA LEU A 287 -34.94 -7.80 8.24
C LEU A 287 -35.24 -7.50 9.72
N HIS A 288 -35.95 -6.41 10.03
CA HIS A 288 -36.18 -5.98 11.41
C HIS A 288 -37.43 -6.58 12.07
N TYR A 289 -38.25 -7.31 11.32
CA TYR A 289 -39.52 -7.87 11.80
C TYR A 289 -39.93 -9.11 11.00
N SER A 290 -40.97 -9.80 11.47
CA SER A 290 -41.54 -10.97 10.81
C SER A 290 -42.75 -10.57 9.96
N LEU A 291 -42.58 -10.58 8.64
CA LEU A 291 -43.68 -10.38 7.70
C LEU A 291 -44.57 -11.63 7.64
N PRO A 292 -45.89 -11.46 7.49
CA PRO A 292 -46.79 -12.59 7.33
C PRO A 292 -46.76 -13.10 5.88
N TYR A 293 -46.47 -14.40 5.71
CA TYR A 293 -46.34 -15.05 4.39
C TYR A 293 -47.24 -16.28 4.20
N ASN A 294 -47.81 -16.83 5.28
CA ASN A 294 -48.71 -17.97 5.19
C ASN A 294 -50.11 -17.52 4.76
N ASN A 295 -50.52 -17.84 3.52
CA ASN A 295 -51.83 -17.50 2.94
C ASN A 295 -52.16 -16.00 2.94
N VAL A 296 -51.14 -15.14 2.80
CA VAL A 296 -51.32 -13.68 2.74
C VAL A 296 -51.14 -13.16 1.32
N THR A 297 -52.10 -12.33 0.90
CA THR A 297 -51.99 -11.55 -0.35
C THR A 297 -51.62 -10.12 -0.02
N HIS A 298 -50.57 -9.59 -0.64
CA HIS A 298 -50.14 -8.21 -0.41
C HIS A 298 -50.91 -7.27 -1.34
N SER A 299 -51.68 -6.36 -0.75
CA SER A 299 -52.55 -5.42 -1.48
C SER A 299 -51.78 -4.52 -2.45
N ALA A 300 -50.56 -4.11 -2.09
CA ALA A 300 -49.67 -3.32 -2.94
C ALA A 300 -49.37 -4.02 -4.27
N LEU A 301 -49.07 -5.32 -4.24
CA LEU A 301 -48.78 -6.12 -5.43
C LEU A 301 -50.05 -6.51 -6.19
N ARG A 302 -51.18 -6.71 -5.49
CA ARG A 302 -52.47 -7.04 -6.11
C ARG A 302 -53.01 -5.89 -6.96
N ASN A 303 -52.84 -4.65 -6.49
CA ASN A 303 -53.46 -3.49 -7.12
C ASN A 303 -52.65 -2.92 -8.30
N ASN A 304 -51.36 -3.27 -8.42
CA ASN A 304 -50.46 -2.70 -9.44
C ASN A 304 -49.68 -3.81 -10.17
N SER A 305 -50.12 -4.14 -11.39
CA SER A 305 -49.49 -5.19 -12.19
C SER A 305 -48.04 -4.87 -12.57
N ARG A 306 -47.73 -3.59 -12.85
CA ARG A 306 -46.37 -3.13 -13.18
C ARG A 306 -45.42 -3.33 -12.01
N LEU A 307 -45.88 -2.99 -10.82
CA LEU A 307 -45.12 -3.16 -9.59
C LEU A 307 -44.93 -4.64 -9.26
N ARG A 308 -45.97 -5.47 -9.46
CA ARG A 308 -45.87 -6.92 -9.29
C ARG A 308 -44.76 -7.52 -10.18
N GLU A 309 -44.74 -7.17 -11.46
CA GLU A 309 -43.69 -7.62 -12.38
C GLU A 309 -42.29 -7.10 -11.99
N ALA A 310 -42.19 -5.88 -11.46
CA ALA A 310 -40.92 -5.36 -10.95
C ALA A 310 -40.47 -6.13 -9.68
N TYR A 311 -41.44 -6.53 -8.86
CA TYR A 311 -41.21 -7.24 -7.60
C TYR A 311 -40.75 -8.69 -7.80
N ASP A 312 -40.96 -9.28 -8.97
CA ASP A 312 -40.45 -10.63 -9.31
C ASP A 312 -38.90 -10.69 -9.30
N ALA A 313 -38.20 -9.55 -9.27
CA ALA A 313 -36.74 -9.48 -9.08
C ALA A 313 -36.32 -9.31 -7.61
N VAL A 314 -37.27 -9.27 -6.66
CA VAL A 314 -37.04 -8.95 -5.25
C VAL A 314 -37.06 -10.23 -4.40
N LEU A 315 -35.96 -10.50 -3.70
CA LEU A 315 -35.91 -11.54 -2.66
C LEU A 315 -36.15 -10.94 -1.30
N THR A 316 -37.29 -11.25 -0.69
CA THR A 316 -37.67 -10.71 0.61
C THR A 316 -37.15 -11.61 1.72
N VAL A 317 -36.25 -11.11 2.55
CA VAL A 317 -35.71 -11.86 3.70
C VAL A 317 -36.35 -11.29 4.97
N THR A 318 -36.98 -12.15 5.77
CA THR A 318 -37.74 -11.73 6.96
C THR A 318 -37.63 -12.76 8.09
N MET A 319 -37.89 -12.36 9.34
CA MET A 319 -37.83 -13.27 10.49
C MET A 319 -38.93 -14.34 10.39
N THR A 320 -38.60 -15.58 10.76
CA THR A 320 -39.58 -16.68 10.74
C THR A 320 -40.68 -16.47 11.78
N SER A 321 -41.93 -16.65 11.36
CA SER A 321 -43.08 -16.73 12.28
C SER A 321 -43.43 -18.18 12.55
N ASP A 322 -43.51 -18.57 13.83
CA ASP A 322 -43.91 -19.91 14.28
C ASP A 322 -44.56 -19.82 15.69
N PRO A 323 -45.76 -20.38 15.93
CA PRO A 323 -46.66 -21.08 15.00
C PRO A 323 -47.68 -20.17 14.27
N LEU A 324 -47.94 -18.96 14.78
CA LEU A 324 -48.91 -18.02 14.23
C LEU A 324 -48.20 -16.94 13.41
N SER A 325 -48.79 -16.55 12.27
CA SER A 325 -48.36 -15.35 11.56
C SER A 325 -48.64 -14.09 12.38
N PHE A 326 -47.97 -12.98 12.04
CA PHE A 326 -48.20 -11.70 12.71
C PHE A 326 -49.69 -11.28 12.68
N TYR A 327 -50.39 -11.46 11.56
CA TYR A 327 -51.80 -11.11 11.45
C TYR A 327 -52.70 -11.97 12.33
N GLU A 328 -52.43 -13.27 12.43
CA GLU A 328 -53.18 -14.18 13.30
C GLU A 328 -52.93 -13.85 14.79
N ALA A 329 -51.69 -13.61 15.17
CA ALA A 329 -51.33 -13.23 16.55
C ALA A 329 -51.98 -11.89 16.94
N PHE A 330 -51.97 -10.90 16.05
CA PHE A 330 -52.62 -9.61 16.28
C PHE A 330 -54.16 -9.74 16.34
N SER A 331 -54.74 -10.55 15.46
CA SER A 331 -56.18 -10.84 15.49
C SER A 331 -56.57 -11.52 16.80
N ALA A 332 -55.79 -12.50 17.27
CA ALA A 332 -56.01 -13.17 18.54
C ALA A 332 -55.96 -12.20 19.74
N ALA A 333 -54.96 -11.30 19.78
CA ALA A 333 -54.84 -10.27 20.81
C ALA A 333 -56.01 -9.25 20.81
N LYS A 334 -56.63 -9.04 19.64
CA LYS A 334 -57.84 -8.21 19.50
C LYS A 334 -59.09 -8.97 19.96
N THR A 335 -59.20 -10.26 19.62
CA THR A 335 -60.29 -11.14 20.07
C THR A 335 -60.29 -11.32 21.58
N SER A 336 -59.12 -11.40 22.21
CA SER A 336 -58.97 -11.46 23.68
C SER A 336 -59.18 -10.11 24.38
N GLN A 337 -59.47 -9.03 23.63
CA GLN A 337 -59.64 -7.66 24.13
C GLN A 337 -58.40 -7.05 24.80
N GLU A 338 -57.22 -7.66 24.65
CA GLU A 338 -55.96 -7.11 25.15
C GLU A 338 -55.49 -5.91 24.30
N VAL A 339 -55.86 -5.88 23.02
CA VAL A 339 -55.62 -4.77 22.10
C VAL A 339 -56.94 -4.12 21.69
N THR A 340 -57.14 -2.86 22.10
CA THR A 340 -58.39 -2.10 21.86
C THR A 340 -58.38 -1.28 20.57
N LEU A 341 -57.42 -1.49 19.68
CA LEU A 341 -57.29 -0.70 18.45
C LEU A 341 -58.35 -1.09 17.41
N SER A 342 -59.05 -0.10 16.85
CA SER A 342 -60.03 -0.28 15.78
C SER A 342 -59.37 -0.31 14.39
N VAL A 343 -58.29 -1.07 14.23
CA VAL A 343 -57.55 -1.23 12.96
C VAL A 343 -57.53 -2.70 12.55
N MET A 344 -57.39 -2.95 11.24
CA MET A 344 -57.23 -4.30 10.72
C MET A 344 -55.77 -4.75 10.79
N PRO A 345 -55.47 -6.05 10.97
CA PRO A 345 -54.09 -6.53 11.10
C PRO A 345 -53.18 -6.10 9.94
N GLU A 346 -53.71 -6.03 8.71
CA GLU A 346 -52.98 -5.65 7.50
C GLU A 346 -52.55 -4.17 7.46
N GLN A 347 -53.12 -3.34 8.34
CA GLN A 347 -52.79 -1.92 8.47
C GLN A 347 -51.73 -1.66 9.54
N VAL A 348 -51.31 -2.70 10.26
CA VAL A 348 -50.35 -2.61 11.36
C VAL A 348 -48.98 -3.02 10.86
N ASN A 349 -47.98 -2.18 11.14
CA ASN A 349 -46.59 -2.51 10.82
C ASN A 349 -46.11 -3.65 11.75
N PRO A 350 -45.54 -4.75 11.22
CA PRO A 350 -45.05 -5.87 12.03
C PRO A 350 -43.96 -5.54 13.05
N LEU A 351 -43.33 -4.35 12.96
CA LEU A 351 -42.47 -3.81 14.01
C LEU A 351 -43.18 -3.77 15.38
N PHE A 352 -44.53 -3.74 15.42
CA PHE A 352 -45.32 -3.96 16.63
C PHE A 352 -44.83 -5.20 17.41
N GLY A 353 -44.60 -6.32 16.72
CA GLY A 353 -44.09 -7.54 17.31
C GLY A 353 -42.65 -7.38 17.82
N THR A 354 -41.78 -6.73 17.06
CA THR A 354 -40.38 -6.47 17.46
C THR A 354 -40.29 -5.61 18.72
N ILE A 355 -41.15 -4.59 18.87
CA ILE A 355 -41.23 -3.75 20.08
C ILE A 355 -41.66 -4.61 21.28
N TYR A 356 -42.70 -5.43 21.11
CA TYR A 356 -43.16 -6.36 22.13
C TYR A 356 -42.03 -7.30 22.59
N ASN A 357 -41.34 -7.92 21.63
CA ASN A 357 -40.26 -8.88 21.89
C ASN A 357 -39.07 -8.22 22.60
N SER A 358 -38.74 -6.97 22.24
CA SER A 358 -37.66 -6.22 22.87
C SER A 358 -37.94 -5.93 24.35
N LEU A 359 -39.18 -5.59 24.69
CA LEU A 359 -39.62 -5.40 26.08
C LEU A 359 -39.57 -6.71 26.87
N TYR A 360 -40.05 -7.79 26.26
CA TYR A 360 -40.06 -9.10 26.89
C TYR A 360 -38.63 -9.63 27.13
N LEU A 361 -37.70 -9.42 26.19
CA LEU A 361 -36.29 -9.76 26.36
C LEU A 361 -35.63 -9.00 27.53
N LEU A 362 -35.94 -7.71 27.67
CA LEU A 362 -35.46 -6.91 28.80
C LEU A 362 -36.01 -7.44 30.13
N ALA A 363 -37.30 -7.79 30.19
CA ALA A 363 -37.92 -8.41 31.36
C ALA A 363 -37.28 -9.77 31.70
N GLN A 364 -37.02 -10.61 30.69
CA GLN A 364 -36.31 -11.88 30.87
C GLN A 364 -34.91 -11.67 31.45
N SER A 365 -34.21 -10.62 31.01
CA SER A 365 -32.90 -10.28 31.55
C SER A 365 -32.95 -9.84 33.03
N ILE A 366 -33.96 -9.04 33.41
CA ILE A 366 -34.21 -8.67 34.81
C ILE A 366 -34.45 -9.94 35.64
N HIS A 367 -35.31 -10.84 35.17
CA HIS A 367 -35.59 -12.12 35.82
C HIS A 367 -34.30 -12.95 36.01
N ASN A 368 -33.51 -13.12 34.94
CA ASN A 368 -32.28 -13.90 34.98
C ASN A 368 -31.22 -13.29 35.90
N SER A 369 -31.07 -11.96 35.89
CA SER A 369 -30.15 -11.24 36.76
C SER A 369 -30.50 -11.48 38.24
N ARG A 370 -31.80 -11.42 38.58
CA ARG A 370 -32.28 -11.70 39.93
C ARG A 370 -32.10 -13.14 40.33
N LYS A 371 -32.43 -14.08 39.43
CA LYS A 371 -32.22 -15.51 39.63
C LYS A 371 -30.75 -15.85 39.88
N ALA A 372 -29.83 -15.11 39.27
CA ALA A 372 -28.39 -15.21 39.50
C ALA A 372 -27.91 -14.52 40.79
N GLY A 373 -28.79 -13.85 41.54
CA GLY A 373 -28.44 -13.11 42.75
C GLY A 373 -27.67 -11.81 42.49
N MET A 374 -27.71 -11.29 41.25
CA MET A 374 -26.98 -10.10 40.84
C MET A 374 -27.82 -8.83 41.05
N VAL A 375 -27.14 -7.71 41.34
CA VAL A 375 -27.77 -6.39 41.42
C VAL A 375 -28.26 -5.97 40.02
N LEU A 376 -29.42 -5.32 39.95
CA LEU A 376 -29.98 -4.73 38.74
C LEU A 376 -29.16 -3.51 38.29
N SER A 377 -28.00 -3.75 37.68
CA SER A 377 -27.19 -2.75 36.99
C SER A 377 -27.36 -2.89 35.48
N ALA A 378 -27.19 -1.82 34.72
CA ALA A 378 -27.32 -1.86 33.27
C ALA A 378 -26.41 -2.89 32.60
N SER A 379 -25.18 -3.05 33.10
CA SER A 379 -24.25 -4.06 32.55
C SER A 379 -24.68 -5.49 32.84
N ASN A 380 -25.26 -5.75 34.01
CA ASN A 380 -25.83 -7.06 34.33
C ASN A 380 -27.05 -7.34 33.45
N LEU A 381 -27.90 -6.35 33.20
CA LEU A 381 -29.03 -6.49 32.29
C LEU A 381 -28.59 -6.78 30.85
N ALA A 382 -27.54 -6.15 30.34
CA ALA A 382 -27.01 -6.51 29.03
C ALA A 382 -26.36 -7.91 29.01
N TYR A 383 -25.73 -8.33 30.12
CA TYR A 383 -25.03 -9.61 30.23
C TYR A 383 -25.98 -10.82 30.38
N HIS A 384 -27.07 -10.69 31.14
CA HIS A 384 -27.98 -11.79 31.48
C HIS A 384 -29.08 -12.09 30.45
N ILE A 385 -28.91 -11.59 29.22
CA ILE A 385 -29.70 -12.01 28.04
C ILE A 385 -29.22 -13.35 27.45
N ARG A 386 -28.03 -13.82 27.84
CA ARG A 386 -27.40 -15.02 27.25
C ARG A 386 -28.20 -16.29 27.55
N ASN A 387 -28.22 -17.21 26.59
CA ASN A 387 -28.90 -18.51 26.69
C ASN A 387 -30.38 -18.42 27.07
N THR A 388 -31.08 -17.38 26.60
CA THR A 388 -32.51 -17.23 26.82
C THR A 388 -33.30 -17.71 25.63
N VAL A 389 -34.36 -18.46 25.91
CA VAL A 389 -35.36 -18.87 24.94
C VAL A 389 -36.72 -18.48 25.47
N PHE A 390 -37.52 -17.78 24.68
CA PHE A 390 -38.89 -17.42 25.04
C PHE A 390 -39.76 -17.31 23.78
N ASP A 391 -41.07 -17.44 23.99
CA ASP A 391 -42.05 -17.23 22.93
C ASP A 391 -42.36 -15.74 22.83
N GLY A 392 -41.97 -15.13 21.72
CA GLY A 392 -42.29 -13.75 21.41
C GLY A 392 -43.75 -13.59 20.96
N PHE A 393 -44.07 -12.43 20.40
CA PHE A 393 -45.43 -12.10 19.95
C PHE A 393 -45.98 -13.10 18.91
N ASN A 394 -45.18 -13.41 17.88
CA ASN A 394 -45.54 -14.31 16.78
C ASN A 394 -44.34 -15.15 16.29
N GLN A 395 -43.24 -15.15 17.05
CA GLN A 395 -41.98 -15.80 16.69
C GLN A 395 -41.24 -16.24 17.94
N LYS A 396 -40.54 -17.37 17.85
CA LYS A 396 -39.71 -17.88 18.94
C LYS A 396 -38.36 -17.15 18.98
N TYR A 397 -38.01 -16.61 20.14
CA TYR A 397 -36.72 -15.96 20.36
C TYR A 397 -35.74 -16.92 20.99
N GLU A 398 -34.52 -16.92 20.45
CA GLU A 398 -33.42 -17.69 20.98
C GLU A 398 -32.14 -16.86 20.92
N LEU A 399 -31.45 -16.81 22.07
CA LEU A 399 -30.17 -16.13 22.22
C LEU A 399 -29.10 -17.14 22.59
N ASP A 400 -27.92 -16.99 22.02
CA ASP A 400 -26.80 -17.89 22.23
C ASP A 400 -26.00 -17.57 23.53
N ASN A 401 -24.87 -18.26 23.70
CA ASN A 401 -23.97 -18.06 24.84
C ASN A 401 -23.28 -16.67 24.84
N SER A 402 -23.15 -16.04 23.68
CA SER A 402 -22.52 -14.73 23.49
C SER A 402 -23.49 -13.59 23.82
N GLY A 403 -24.78 -13.86 23.65
CA GLY A 403 -25.87 -12.89 23.78
C GLY A 403 -26.41 -12.44 22.42
N ASP A 404 -26.01 -13.12 21.34
CA ASP A 404 -26.48 -12.84 19.99
C ASP A 404 -27.82 -13.53 19.76
N VAL A 405 -28.76 -12.80 19.16
CA VAL A 405 -30.05 -13.34 18.77
C VAL A 405 -29.84 -14.22 17.54
N VAL A 406 -30.24 -15.50 17.65
CA VAL A 406 -30.05 -16.53 16.60
C VAL A 406 -31.37 -17.08 16.05
N THR A 407 -32.45 -16.30 16.19
CA THR A 407 -33.74 -16.60 15.57
C THR A 407 -33.60 -16.73 14.05
N ASN A 408 -34.25 -17.74 13.47
CA ASN A 408 -34.15 -18.02 12.04
C ASN A 408 -34.83 -16.95 11.18
N TYR A 409 -34.36 -16.84 9.94
CA TYR A 409 -34.99 -16.05 8.89
C TYR A 409 -35.50 -16.94 7.79
N ILE A 410 -36.37 -16.41 6.93
CA ILE A 410 -36.89 -17.08 5.76
C ILE A 410 -36.81 -16.18 4.54
N ILE A 411 -36.44 -16.76 3.42
CA ILE A 411 -36.43 -16.10 2.11
C ILE A 411 -37.77 -16.36 1.46
N LEU A 412 -38.43 -15.28 1.11
CA LEU A 412 -39.71 -15.24 0.45
C LEU A 412 -39.53 -14.72 -0.98
N ASP A 413 -40.28 -15.32 -1.89
CA ASP A 413 -40.22 -14.98 -3.31
C ASP A 413 -41.61 -15.12 -3.97
N THR A 414 -41.80 -14.47 -5.12
CA THR A 414 -43.04 -14.54 -5.89
C THR A 414 -43.08 -15.81 -6.74
N ASP A 415 -44.22 -16.08 -7.36
CA ASP A 415 -44.39 -17.18 -8.32
C ASP A 415 -44.64 -16.71 -9.76
N ASN A 416 -44.35 -15.44 -10.07
CA ASN A 416 -44.61 -14.78 -11.36
C ASN A 416 -46.10 -14.72 -11.77
N LYS A 417 -47.04 -15.21 -10.95
CA LYS A 417 -48.47 -15.30 -11.31
C LYS A 417 -49.35 -14.53 -10.32
N GLY A 418 -49.03 -14.63 -9.03
CA GLY A 418 -49.83 -14.15 -7.92
C GLY A 418 -49.30 -12.85 -7.28
N SER A 419 -50.00 -12.42 -6.23
CA SER A 419 -49.59 -11.33 -5.31
C SER A 419 -49.18 -11.89 -3.94
N THR A 420 -48.89 -13.19 -3.92
CA THR A 420 -48.53 -13.99 -2.75
C THR A 420 -47.03 -14.26 -2.77
N LEU A 421 -46.42 -14.21 -1.59
CA LEU A 421 -45.03 -14.58 -1.40
C LEU A 421 -44.94 -15.96 -0.78
N TYR A 422 -43.98 -16.76 -1.23
CA TYR A 422 -43.83 -18.15 -0.81
C TYR A 422 -42.47 -18.38 -0.18
N PRO A 423 -42.39 -19.20 0.87
CA PRO A 423 -41.12 -19.59 1.47
C PRO A 423 -40.29 -20.43 0.50
N THR A 424 -39.01 -20.07 0.34
CA THR A 424 -38.06 -20.75 -0.56
C THR A 424 -36.91 -21.39 0.21
N TYR A 425 -36.25 -20.62 1.07
CA TYR A 425 -35.14 -21.09 1.91
C TYR A 425 -35.28 -20.58 3.34
N LEU A 426 -35.00 -21.44 4.30
CA LEU A 426 -34.78 -21.07 5.70
C LEU A 426 -33.32 -20.64 5.87
N VAL A 427 -33.09 -19.47 6.43
CA VAL A 427 -31.77 -18.95 6.80
C VAL A 427 -31.53 -19.33 8.27
N ASP A 428 -30.75 -20.38 8.49
CA ASP A 428 -30.35 -20.85 9.80
C ASP A 428 -29.08 -20.12 10.24
N LEU A 429 -29.23 -19.18 11.17
CA LEU A 429 -28.12 -18.34 11.64
C LEU A 429 -27.14 -19.13 12.52
N LYS A 430 -27.61 -20.13 13.28
CA LYS A 430 -26.73 -20.96 14.12
C LYS A 430 -25.74 -21.75 13.30
N SER A 431 -26.20 -22.33 12.18
CA SER A 431 -25.31 -23.04 11.25
C SER A 431 -24.73 -22.15 10.16
N SER A 432 -25.17 -20.88 10.08
CA SER A 432 -24.84 -19.92 9.02
C SER A 432 -25.02 -20.51 7.61
N ARG A 433 -26.16 -21.17 7.38
CA ARG A 433 -26.50 -21.87 6.12
C ARG A 433 -27.95 -21.68 5.73
N LEU A 434 -28.21 -21.75 4.42
CA LEU A 434 -29.56 -21.81 3.88
C LEU A 434 -30.00 -23.27 3.79
N ARG A 435 -31.22 -23.56 4.25
CA ARG A 435 -31.90 -24.86 4.10
C ARG A 435 -33.07 -24.69 3.15
N PHE A 436 -33.19 -25.58 2.18
CA PHE A 436 -34.29 -25.55 1.22
C PHE A 436 -35.64 -25.75 1.92
N ALA A 437 -36.60 -24.85 1.68
CA ALA A 437 -37.93 -24.85 2.29
C ALA A 437 -39.04 -25.35 1.34
N GLY A 438 -38.67 -26.13 0.32
CA GLY A 438 -39.62 -26.84 -0.55
C GLY A 438 -39.95 -26.13 -1.88
N ARG A 439 -39.51 -24.88 -2.09
CA ARG A 439 -39.71 -24.15 -3.34
C ARG A 439 -38.44 -23.44 -3.80
N SER A 440 -38.11 -23.55 -5.09
CA SER A 440 -36.99 -22.82 -5.68
C SER A 440 -37.35 -21.35 -5.91
N ILE A 441 -36.35 -20.48 -5.80
CA ILE A 441 -36.46 -19.06 -6.16
C ILE A 441 -36.73 -18.94 -7.67
N PHE A 442 -37.68 -18.09 -8.03
CA PHE A 442 -37.98 -17.64 -9.37
C PHE A 442 -37.06 -16.46 -9.72
N PHE A 443 -36.26 -16.62 -10.77
CA PHE A 443 -35.47 -15.53 -11.34
C PHE A 443 -36.07 -15.12 -12.69
N PRO A 444 -36.39 -13.84 -12.93
CA PRO A 444 -36.99 -13.40 -14.19
C PRO A 444 -36.17 -13.77 -15.45
N GLY A 445 -34.84 -13.85 -15.32
CA GLY A 445 -33.92 -14.28 -16.38
C GLY A 445 -33.75 -15.80 -16.52
N GLY A 446 -34.54 -16.59 -15.80
CA GLY A 446 -34.48 -18.06 -15.78
C GLY A 446 -33.36 -18.66 -14.92
N SER A 447 -32.37 -17.86 -14.50
CA SER A 447 -31.27 -18.29 -13.65
C SER A 447 -30.84 -17.15 -12.71
N PRO A 448 -30.21 -17.46 -11.55
CA PRO A 448 -29.64 -16.44 -10.67
C PRO A 448 -28.54 -15.65 -11.37
N PRO A 449 -28.24 -14.41 -10.92
CA PRO A 449 -27.04 -13.69 -11.34
C PRO A 449 -25.78 -14.55 -11.15
N ALA A 450 -24.80 -14.37 -12.04
CA ALA A 450 -23.56 -15.12 -12.05
C ALA A 450 -22.85 -15.06 -10.68
N SER A 451 -22.38 -16.22 -10.21
CA SER A 451 -21.62 -16.32 -8.96
C SER A 451 -20.25 -15.66 -9.08
N ASP A 452 -19.89 -14.85 -8.10
CA ASP A 452 -18.55 -14.31 -7.91
C ASP A 452 -17.59 -15.35 -7.31
N SER A 453 -16.29 -15.03 -7.32
CA SER A 453 -15.25 -15.89 -6.74
C SER A 453 -15.49 -16.15 -5.26
N ALA A 454 -15.33 -17.42 -4.83
CA ALA A 454 -15.55 -17.81 -3.45
C ALA A 454 -14.59 -17.14 -2.45
N CYS A 455 -13.43 -16.63 -2.91
CA CYS A 455 -12.47 -15.94 -2.05
C CYS A 455 -13.02 -14.68 -1.39
N TRP A 456 -14.07 -14.05 -1.95
CA TRP A 456 -14.71 -12.89 -1.32
C TRP A 456 -15.38 -13.20 0.02
N PHE A 457 -15.67 -14.48 0.29
CA PHE A 457 -16.33 -14.94 1.52
C PHE A 457 -15.38 -15.67 2.47
N ASP A 458 -14.09 -15.70 2.15
CA ASP A 458 -13.03 -16.28 2.98
C ASP A 458 -12.24 -15.16 3.68
N PRO A 459 -12.28 -15.05 5.01
CA PRO A 459 -11.58 -13.99 5.73
C PRO A 459 -10.05 -14.13 5.73
N THR A 460 -9.50 -15.28 5.30
CA THR A 460 -8.06 -15.57 5.35
C THR A 460 -7.34 -15.30 4.03
N ILE A 461 -8.08 -15.06 2.94
CA ILE A 461 -7.55 -14.95 1.58
C ILE A 461 -7.81 -13.54 1.04
N LEU A 462 -6.75 -12.84 0.64
CA LEU A 462 -6.88 -11.60 -0.13
C LEU A 462 -7.36 -11.93 -1.55
N CYS A 463 -8.61 -11.61 -1.85
CA CYS A 463 -9.26 -11.92 -3.11
C CYS A 463 -8.91 -10.89 -4.19
N THR A 464 -8.19 -11.30 -5.24
CA THR A 464 -7.77 -10.45 -6.37
C THR A 464 -8.70 -10.55 -7.58
N GLY A 465 -9.98 -10.89 -7.36
CA GLY A 465 -10.96 -11.00 -8.46
C GLY A 465 -10.81 -12.24 -9.33
N GLY A 466 -10.24 -13.33 -8.81
CA GLY A 466 -10.28 -14.64 -9.46
C GLY A 466 -9.08 -14.99 -10.35
N LEU A 467 -7.98 -14.22 -10.32
CA LEU A 467 -6.69 -14.68 -10.88
C LEU A 467 -5.99 -15.58 -9.84
N GLU A 468 -6.32 -16.87 -9.90
CA GLU A 468 -5.70 -17.89 -9.07
C GLU A 468 -4.18 -17.96 -9.33
N VAL A 469 -3.37 -17.56 -8.34
CA VAL A 469 -1.89 -17.60 -8.40
C VAL A 469 -1.39 -19.01 -8.75
N THR A 470 -2.15 -20.04 -8.35
CA THR A 470 -1.98 -21.44 -8.73
C THR A 470 -1.88 -21.65 -10.24
N TYR A 471 -2.70 -20.97 -11.04
CA TYR A 471 -2.66 -21.11 -12.50
C TYR A 471 -1.35 -20.54 -13.09
N ILE A 472 -0.91 -19.38 -12.58
CA ILE A 472 0.35 -18.75 -12.99
C ILE A 472 1.54 -19.65 -12.59
N ILE A 473 1.51 -20.20 -11.36
CA ILE A 473 2.54 -21.12 -10.88
C ILE A 473 2.56 -22.41 -11.70
N ILE A 474 1.41 -22.99 -12.07
CA ILE A 474 1.35 -24.20 -12.89
C ILE A 474 1.95 -23.94 -14.28
N VAL A 475 1.62 -22.82 -14.93
CA VAL A 475 2.22 -22.42 -16.22
C VAL A 475 3.74 -22.26 -16.08
N PHE A 476 4.20 -21.67 -14.98
CA PHE A 476 5.63 -21.49 -14.70
C PHE A 476 6.34 -22.83 -14.41
N VAL A 477 5.71 -23.75 -13.68
CA VAL A 477 6.26 -25.08 -13.38
C VAL A 477 6.32 -25.95 -14.62
N VAL A 478 5.29 -25.90 -15.49
CA VAL A 478 5.28 -26.66 -16.75
C VAL A 478 6.37 -26.15 -17.69
N THR A 479 6.53 -24.83 -17.82
CA THR A 479 7.60 -24.23 -18.63
C THR A 479 8.99 -24.51 -18.04
N PHE A 480 9.14 -24.49 -16.72
CA PHE A 480 10.39 -24.84 -16.03
C PHE A 480 10.74 -26.33 -16.17
N ALA A 481 9.76 -27.23 -16.06
CA ALA A 481 9.94 -28.67 -16.24
C ALA A 481 10.34 -29.02 -17.68
N LEU A 482 9.74 -28.37 -18.67
CA LEU A 482 10.16 -28.50 -20.07
C LEU A 482 11.60 -27.97 -20.27
N GLY A 483 11.98 -26.88 -19.60
CA GLY A 483 13.34 -26.38 -19.57
C GLY A 483 14.34 -27.37 -18.97
N LEU A 484 13.99 -28.01 -17.85
CA LEU A 484 14.83 -29.02 -17.19
C LEU A 484 14.96 -30.31 -18.01
N ALA A 485 13.88 -30.78 -18.65
CA ALA A 485 13.94 -31.91 -19.57
C ALA A 485 14.84 -31.60 -20.78
N GLY A 486 14.77 -30.37 -21.31
CA GLY A 486 15.69 -29.88 -22.34
C GLY A 486 17.15 -29.86 -21.88
N LEU A 487 17.42 -29.44 -20.64
CA LEU A 487 18.76 -29.46 -20.03
C LEU A 487 19.29 -30.88 -19.82
N GLY A 488 18.46 -31.81 -19.36
CA GLY A 488 18.82 -33.22 -19.16
C GLY A 488 19.17 -33.92 -20.49
N LEU A 489 18.38 -33.68 -21.53
CA LEU A 489 18.66 -34.15 -22.88
C LEU A 489 19.96 -33.55 -23.43
N SER A 490 20.20 -32.26 -23.20
CA SER A 490 21.45 -31.57 -23.56
C SER A 490 22.69 -32.17 -22.87
N PHE A 491 22.59 -32.53 -21.60
CA PHE A 491 23.70 -33.13 -20.85
C PHE A 491 24.06 -34.55 -21.33
N TYR A 492 23.05 -35.36 -21.65
CA TYR A 492 23.25 -36.69 -22.22
C TYR A 492 23.93 -36.62 -23.60
N ILE A 493 23.53 -35.66 -24.44
CA ILE A 493 24.17 -35.36 -25.72
C ILE A 493 25.62 -34.90 -25.53
N ARG A 494 25.91 -34.06 -24.51
CA ARG A 494 27.26 -33.52 -24.23
C ARG A 494 28.29 -34.61 -23.89
N ARG A 495 27.89 -35.65 -23.16
CA ARG A 495 28.80 -36.76 -22.79
C ARG A 495 29.16 -37.65 -23.98
N ARG A 496 28.20 -37.90 -24.89
CA ARG A 496 28.45 -38.54 -26.19
C ARG A 496 29.33 -37.67 -27.08
N LEU A 497 29.12 -36.35 -27.08
CA LEU A 497 29.94 -35.39 -27.84
C LEU A 497 31.41 -35.37 -27.39
N GLN A 498 31.75 -35.61 -26.12
CA GLN A 498 33.15 -35.60 -25.66
C GLN A 498 34.00 -36.79 -26.16
N GLN A 499 33.43 -37.98 -26.30
CA GLN A 499 34.14 -39.10 -26.94
C GLN A 499 34.22 -38.93 -28.47
N ILE A 500 33.25 -38.23 -29.05
CA ILE A 500 33.31 -37.79 -30.44
C ILE A 500 34.37 -36.67 -30.58
N GLN A 501 34.53 -35.74 -29.62
CA GLN A 501 35.37 -34.51 -29.70
C GLN A 501 36.86 -34.71 -30.00
N LEU A 502 37.43 -35.92 -29.88
CA LEU A 502 38.80 -36.20 -30.33
C LEU A 502 38.89 -36.54 -31.84
N ILE A 503 37.76 -36.86 -32.48
CA ILE A 503 37.65 -37.24 -33.90
C ILE A 503 36.62 -36.35 -34.65
N LYS A 504 35.64 -35.75 -33.96
CA LYS A 504 34.59 -34.82 -34.44
C LYS A 504 34.00 -33.97 -33.30
N GLY A 505 33.99 -32.64 -33.44
CA GLY A 505 33.40 -31.70 -32.46
C GLY A 505 34.34 -30.55 -32.08
N PRO A 506 33.90 -29.58 -31.25
CA PRO A 506 34.57 -28.27 -31.10
C PRO A 506 35.95 -28.30 -30.40
N ASN A 507 36.29 -29.41 -29.72
CA ASN A 507 37.61 -29.62 -29.14
C ASN A 507 38.53 -30.49 -30.02
N ARG A 508 38.13 -30.79 -31.26
CA ARG A 508 38.95 -31.54 -32.23
C ARG A 508 40.33 -30.91 -32.36
N ILE A 509 41.34 -31.76 -32.49
CA ILE A 509 42.73 -31.34 -32.70
C ILE A 509 43.17 -31.70 -34.13
N LEU A 510 42.58 -32.76 -34.71
CA LEU A 510 42.74 -33.14 -36.11
C LEU A 510 41.70 -32.39 -36.96
N LEU A 511 42.20 -31.60 -37.92
CA LEU A 511 41.40 -30.86 -38.90
C LEU A 511 41.56 -31.54 -40.27
N THR A 512 40.45 -31.72 -40.99
CA THR A 512 40.44 -32.30 -42.34
C THR A 512 40.09 -31.24 -43.40
N LEU A 513 40.17 -31.61 -44.69
CA LEU A 513 39.91 -30.70 -45.82
C LEU A 513 38.49 -30.09 -45.83
N GLU A 514 37.53 -30.75 -45.17
CA GLU A 514 36.15 -30.26 -45.01
C GLU A 514 36.05 -29.11 -43.99
N ASP A 515 37.02 -28.97 -43.09
CA ASP A 515 36.98 -28.03 -41.97
C ASP A 515 37.64 -26.69 -42.25
N LEU A 516 38.48 -26.63 -43.28
CA LEU A 516 39.27 -25.45 -43.65
C LEU A 516 38.86 -24.96 -45.03
N THR A 517 38.40 -23.72 -45.09
CA THR A 517 38.12 -23.04 -46.37
C THR A 517 39.32 -22.20 -46.76
N PHE A 518 40.06 -22.65 -47.76
CA PHE A 518 41.27 -21.97 -48.23
C PHE A 518 40.92 -20.72 -49.00
N ILE A 519 41.50 -19.59 -48.59
CA ILE A 519 41.21 -18.28 -49.18
C ILE A 519 42.46 -17.79 -49.89
N ASN A 520 42.30 -17.25 -51.09
CA ASN A 520 43.34 -16.46 -51.73
C ASN A 520 43.19 -14.98 -51.31
N PRO A 521 44.07 -14.44 -50.46
CA PRO A 521 43.96 -13.08 -49.95
C PRO A 521 44.09 -12.00 -51.05
N GLN A 522 44.55 -12.36 -52.25
CA GLN A 522 44.68 -11.43 -53.39
C GLN A 522 43.35 -11.11 -54.08
N LEU A 523 42.28 -11.89 -53.84
CA LEU A 523 41.00 -11.75 -54.53
C LEU A 523 39.92 -10.97 -53.77
N SER A 524 40.00 -10.82 -52.45
CA SER A 524 38.94 -10.13 -51.67
C SER A 524 38.94 -8.60 -51.79
N ARG A 525 39.84 -8.03 -52.59
CA ARG A 525 39.84 -6.58 -52.90
C ARG A 525 38.85 -6.19 -54.00
N LYS A 526 38.18 -7.15 -54.65
CA LYS A 526 37.12 -6.90 -55.64
C LYS A 526 35.75 -7.35 -55.14
N LYS A 527 34.81 -6.43 -55.25
CA LYS A 527 33.38 -6.51 -54.91
C LYS A 527 32.70 -7.57 -55.77
N ILE A 528 32.20 -8.65 -55.16
CA ILE A 528 31.40 -9.68 -55.84
C ILE A 528 29.94 -9.19 -55.90
N THR A 529 29.34 -9.24 -57.09
CA THR A 529 27.92 -8.94 -57.34
C THR A 529 27.16 -10.17 -57.83
N LEU A 530 25.84 -10.08 -57.72
CA LEU A 530 24.88 -11.13 -57.35
C LEU A 530 24.55 -12.22 -58.41
N GLU A 531 25.34 -12.41 -59.46
CA GLU A 531 24.92 -13.19 -60.64
C GLU A 531 25.64 -14.54 -60.88
N ASP A 532 26.69 -14.88 -60.11
CA ASP A 532 27.39 -16.19 -60.25
C ASP A 532 26.73 -17.34 -59.44
N LEU A 533 25.44 -17.22 -59.15
CA LEU A 533 24.59 -18.31 -58.72
C LEU A 533 24.27 -19.21 -59.92
N SER A 534 24.20 -20.53 -59.71
CA SER A 534 23.25 -21.48 -60.34
C SER A 534 23.69 -22.53 -61.38
N GLU A 535 24.96 -22.68 -61.77
CA GLU A 535 25.37 -23.81 -62.63
C GLU A 535 26.53 -24.61 -62.06
N SER A 536 26.21 -25.64 -61.25
CA SER A 536 26.90 -26.96 -61.21
C SER A 536 26.41 -27.81 -60.04
N LYS A 537 25.08 -28.00 -59.98
CA LYS A 537 24.52 -29.30 -59.59
C LYS A 537 24.67 -30.23 -60.80
N SER A 538 24.97 -31.51 -60.54
CA SER A 538 24.95 -32.66 -61.46
C SER A 538 26.21 -32.96 -62.29
N ALA A 539 27.04 -33.88 -61.79
CA ALA A 539 27.60 -34.98 -62.58
C ALA A 539 28.04 -36.08 -61.60
N ILE A 540 27.51 -37.27 -61.86
CA ILE A 540 27.33 -38.43 -61.01
C ILE A 540 28.30 -39.54 -61.48
N GLU A 541 28.53 -40.51 -60.60
CA GLU A 541 28.78 -41.94 -60.91
C GLU A 541 30.19 -42.48 -61.18
N ASP A 542 30.43 -43.55 -60.41
CA ASP A 542 31.01 -44.84 -60.74
C ASP A 542 32.53 -45.05 -60.86
N LYS A 543 33.00 -45.83 -59.88
CA LYS A 543 33.74 -47.10 -60.00
C LYS A 543 34.87 -47.22 -61.03
N SER A 544 36.03 -47.40 -60.41
CA SER A 544 37.02 -48.46 -60.63
C SER A 544 37.73 -48.58 -61.97
N GLN A 545 39.05 -48.47 -61.81
CA GLN A 545 40.12 -49.16 -62.51
C GLN A 545 40.53 -48.69 -63.91
N ASP A 546 41.54 -47.81 -63.82
CA ASP A 546 42.87 -47.92 -64.44
C ASP A 546 43.14 -47.19 -65.77
N ARG A 547 43.98 -46.15 -65.59
CA ARG A 547 45.04 -45.60 -66.44
C ARG A 547 44.66 -44.73 -67.66
N SER A 548 44.78 -43.41 -67.45
CA SER A 548 45.88 -42.53 -67.93
C SER A 548 45.43 -41.17 -68.50
N HIS A 549 45.97 -40.09 -67.90
CA HIS A 549 46.23 -38.69 -68.35
C HIS A 549 45.25 -37.94 -69.30
N SER A 550 45.05 -36.61 -69.32
CA SER A 550 45.20 -35.41 -68.48
C SER A 550 44.99 -34.19 -69.40
N VAL A 551 44.29 -33.11 -69.02
CA VAL A 551 44.58 -31.71 -69.44
C VAL A 551 44.07 -30.71 -68.37
N ASN A 552 44.88 -29.68 -68.10
CA ASN A 552 44.78 -28.57 -67.10
C ASN A 552 43.54 -27.65 -67.20
N SER A 553 43.04 -27.13 -66.06
CA SER A 553 42.51 -25.74 -65.95
C SER A 553 42.41 -25.22 -64.49
N MET A 554 42.64 -23.90 -64.34
CA MET A 554 42.37 -23.00 -63.19
C MET A 554 42.34 -23.64 -61.79
N GLN A 555 43.46 -23.56 -61.06
CA GLN A 555 43.48 -23.91 -59.64
C GLN A 555 42.77 -22.81 -58.83
N THR A 556 41.52 -23.11 -58.46
CA THR A 556 40.88 -22.66 -57.21
C THR A 556 41.90 -22.62 -56.08
N ALA A 557 41.73 -21.71 -55.10
CA ALA A 557 42.60 -21.66 -53.92
C ALA A 557 42.55 -23.02 -53.23
N THR A 558 43.53 -23.86 -53.53
CA THR A 558 43.66 -25.21 -52.98
C THR A 558 44.52 -25.13 -51.73
N HIS A 559 44.42 -26.16 -50.89
CA HIS A 559 45.32 -26.35 -49.76
C HIS A 559 46.81 -26.40 -50.18
N GLU A 560 47.12 -26.58 -51.47
CA GLU A 560 48.48 -26.54 -52.03
C GLU A 560 48.98 -25.11 -52.27
N THR A 561 48.08 -24.15 -52.56
CA THR A 561 48.45 -22.82 -53.08
C THR A 561 48.36 -21.67 -52.06
N THR A 562 47.66 -21.83 -50.92
CA THR A 562 47.53 -20.77 -49.89
C THR A 562 47.77 -21.28 -48.46
N ASN A 563 48.30 -20.42 -47.58
CA ASN A 563 48.57 -20.72 -46.16
C ASN A 563 47.52 -20.10 -45.21
N VAL A 564 46.49 -19.45 -45.76
CA VAL A 564 45.41 -18.81 -44.99
C VAL A 564 44.12 -19.56 -45.27
N ALA A 565 43.41 -19.92 -44.20
CA ALA A 565 42.08 -20.50 -44.30
C ALA A 565 41.14 -19.86 -43.27
N VAL A 566 39.84 -20.12 -43.42
CA VAL A 566 38.86 -19.84 -42.38
C VAL A 566 38.43 -21.14 -41.74
N TYR A 567 38.52 -21.17 -40.40
CA TYR A 567 38.14 -22.28 -39.54
C TYR A 567 37.10 -21.78 -38.54
N GLU A 568 35.89 -22.34 -38.58
CA GLU A 568 34.76 -21.94 -37.71
C GLU A 568 34.45 -20.43 -37.71
N GLY A 569 34.70 -19.76 -38.85
CA GLY A 569 34.45 -18.32 -39.03
C GLY A 569 35.64 -17.43 -38.67
N ASP A 570 36.63 -17.95 -37.95
CA ASP A 570 37.85 -17.23 -37.62
C ASP A 570 38.94 -17.51 -38.65
N TRP A 571 39.75 -16.49 -38.91
CA TRP A 571 40.88 -16.60 -39.84
C TRP A 571 41.99 -17.39 -39.16
N VAL A 572 42.55 -18.37 -39.86
CA VAL A 572 43.62 -19.22 -39.36
C VAL A 572 44.80 -19.25 -40.31
N TRP A 573 45.97 -19.40 -39.72
CA TRP A 573 47.23 -19.54 -40.43
C TRP A 573 47.70 -20.99 -40.37
N LEU A 574 47.95 -21.57 -41.54
CA LEU A 574 48.47 -22.91 -41.70
C LEU A 574 49.96 -22.85 -41.99
N LYS A 575 50.76 -23.37 -41.06
CA LYS A 575 52.18 -23.61 -41.29
C LYS A 575 52.38 -25.04 -41.77
N LYS A 576 52.60 -25.18 -43.08
CA LYS A 576 52.78 -26.47 -43.76
C LYS A 576 54.19 -27.01 -43.56
N PHE A 577 54.31 -28.33 -43.52
CA PHE A 577 55.58 -29.06 -43.54
C PHE A 577 55.86 -29.60 -44.95
N GLU A 578 57.13 -29.81 -45.29
CA GLU A 578 57.52 -30.30 -46.62
C GLU A 578 57.12 -31.77 -46.83
N GLU A 579 56.89 -32.16 -48.10
CA GLU A 579 56.38 -33.47 -48.47
C GLU A 579 57.35 -34.59 -48.06
N GLY A 580 56.86 -35.54 -47.24
CA GLY A 580 57.58 -36.77 -46.89
C GLY A 580 57.95 -36.92 -45.40
N ASP A 581 57.92 -35.84 -44.62
CA ASP A 581 58.40 -35.87 -43.23
C ASP A 581 57.38 -36.40 -42.21
N PHE A 582 56.07 -36.36 -42.50
CA PHE A 582 55.02 -36.69 -41.53
C PHE A 582 53.88 -37.48 -42.16
N LYS A 583 53.92 -38.83 -42.11
CA LYS A 583 52.83 -39.69 -42.61
C LYS A 583 51.75 -40.01 -41.57
N GLU A 584 52.11 -40.07 -40.29
CA GLU A 584 51.17 -40.28 -39.17
C GLU A 584 51.65 -39.57 -37.90
N VAL A 585 50.72 -39.04 -37.09
CA VAL A 585 51.04 -38.40 -35.81
C VAL A 585 51.36 -39.46 -34.76
N LYS A 586 52.64 -39.59 -34.40
CA LYS A 586 53.10 -40.46 -33.30
C LYS A 586 52.41 -40.10 -31.98
N GLN A 587 52.08 -41.10 -31.15
CA GLN A 587 51.44 -40.89 -29.84
C GLN A 587 52.26 -39.99 -28.89
N SER A 588 53.59 -40.00 -29.02
CA SER A 588 54.48 -39.08 -28.29
C SER A 588 54.23 -37.61 -28.64
N THR A 589 53.86 -37.34 -29.90
CA THR A 589 53.54 -36.00 -30.41
C THR A 589 52.15 -35.54 -29.93
N THR A 590 51.19 -36.45 -29.74
CA THR A 590 49.86 -36.12 -29.18
C THR A 590 49.98 -35.46 -27.80
N LYS A 591 50.91 -35.91 -26.96
CA LYS A 591 51.17 -35.29 -25.65
C LYS A 591 51.67 -33.85 -25.77
N ILE A 592 52.49 -33.57 -26.79
CA ILE A 592 53.00 -32.22 -27.08
C ILE A 592 51.85 -31.33 -27.59
N PHE A 593 50.98 -31.84 -28.47
CA PHE A 593 49.82 -31.09 -28.96
C PHE A 593 48.78 -30.80 -27.89
N THR A 594 48.55 -31.74 -26.96
CA THR A 594 47.70 -31.47 -25.79
C THR A 594 48.32 -30.36 -24.94
N LYS A 595 49.63 -30.43 -24.64
CA LYS A 595 50.34 -29.37 -23.93
C LYS A 595 50.23 -28.02 -24.65
N MET A 596 50.45 -27.98 -25.97
CA MET A 596 50.33 -26.76 -26.78
C MET A 596 48.91 -26.21 -26.82
N LYS A 597 47.88 -27.06 -26.89
CA LYS A 597 46.46 -26.65 -26.84
C LYS A 597 46.09 -26.05 -25.48
N ASP A 598 46.69 -26.56 -24.41
CA ASP A 598 46.50 -26.06 -23.04
C ASP A 598 47.25 -24.76 -22.77
N LEU A 599 48.22 -24.37 -23.63
CA LEU A 599 48.86 -23.06 -23.55
C LEU A 599 47.86 -21.98 -24.00
N ARG A 600 47.34 -21.25 -23.02
CA ARG A 600 46.50 -20.06 -23.22
C ARG A 600 47.14 -18.89 -22.50
N ASN A 601 47.68 -17.96 -23.28
CA ASN A 601 48.22 -16.70 -22.81
C ASN A 601 47.96 -15.64 -23.89
N GLU A 602 47.71 -14.40 -23.48
CA GLU A 602 47.39 -13.31 -24.40
C GLU A 602 48.53 -13.00 -25.38
N ASN A 603 49.78 -13.23 -24.98
CA ASN A 603 50.99 -12.95 -25.74
C ASN A 603 51.60 -14.19 -26.41
N VAL A 604 50.88 -15.30 -26.45
CA VAL A 604 51.28 -16.54 -27.15
C VAL A 604 50.16 -16.92 -28.11
N ASN A 605 50.48 -17.10 -29.40
CA ASN A 605 49.48 -17.33 -30.43
C ASN A 605 48.83 -18.71 -30.22
N PRO A 606 47.52 -18.81 -29.95
CA PRO A 606 46.92 -20.08 -29.57
C PRO A 606 47.01 -21.11 -30.70
N PHE A 607 47.49 -22.30 -30.34
CA PHE A 607 47.38 -23.49 -31.18
C PHE A 607 45.92 -23.97 -31.20
N LEU A 608 45.38 -24.16 -32.40
CA LEU A 608 43.98 -24.55 -32.63
C LEU A 608 43.86 -26.05 -32.96
N GLY A 609 44.79 -26.55 -33.78
CA GLY A 609 44.86 -27.95 -34.17
C GLY A 609 45.95 -28.19 -35.21
N PHE A 610 46.03 -29.41 -35.72
CA PHE A 610 46.84 -29.76 -36.87
C PHE A 610 45.94 -30.26 -38.00
N PHE A 611 46.31 -29.89 -39.20
CA PHE A 611 45.66 -30.31 -40.44
C PHE A 611 46.44 -31.49 -41.01
N GLN A 612 45.73 -32.57 -41.35
CA GLN A 612 46.31 -33.74 -42.01
C GLN A 612 45.44 -34.14 -43.19
N ASP A 613 46.05 -34.14 -44.37
CA ASP A 613 45.53 -34.72 -45.60
C ASP A 613 46.55 -35.70 -46.18
N SER A 614 46.12 -36.55 -47.11
CA SER A 614 46.90 -37.62 -47.74
C SER A 614 48.27 -37.18 -48.33
N ALA A 615 48.45 -35.89 -48.63
CA ALA A 615 49.72 -35.32 -49.13
C ALA A 615 50.30 -34.17 -48.27
N SER A 616 49.58 -33.61 -47.30
CA SER A 616 50.07 -32.43 -46.55
C SER A 616 49.74 -32.46 -45.06
N PHE A 617 50.73 -32.09 -44.24
CA PHE A 617 50.61 -31.91 -42.80
C PHE A 617 50.87 -30.45 -42.45
N ALA A 618 50.03 -29.83 -41.62
CA ALA A 618 50.21 -28.44 -41.21
C ALA A 618 49.78 -28.17 -39.77
N VAL A 619 50.46 -27.24 -39.10
CA VAL A 619 50.05 -26.72 -37.79
C VAL A 619 49.15 -25.51 -38.01
N VAL A 620 47.98 -25.51 -37.35
CA VAL A 620 46.96 -24.46 -37.48
C VAL A 620 46.93 -23.59 -36.23
N THR A 621 47.18 -22.31 -36.43
CA THR A 621 47.18 -21.27 -35.39
C THR A 621 46.25 -20.13 -35.78
N GLU A 622 45.85 -19.31 -34.82
CA GLU A 622 45.06 -18.09 -35.08
C GLU A 622 45.81 -17.15 -36.06
N HIS A 623 45.08 -16.62 -37.05
CA HIS A 623 45.65 -15.66 -38.00
C HIS A 623 45.68 -14.25 -37.40
N CYS A 624 46.89 -13.73 -37.27
CA CYS A 624 47.12 -12.36 -36.85
C CYS A 624 47.09 -11.41 -38.05
N SER A 625 46.03 -10.62 -38.17
CA SER A 625 45.72 -9.82 -39.38
C SER A 625 46.73 -8.72 -39.71
N ARG A 626 47.61 -8.34 -38.79
CA ARG A 626 48.67 -7.34 -39.04
C ARG A 626 50.00 -7.96 -39.46
N GLY A 627 50.03 -9.28 -39.65
CA GLY A 627 51.21 -10.00 -40.09
C GLY A 627 52.25 -10.17 -38.99
N SER A 628 53.49 -10.44 -39.39
CA SER A 628 54.60 -10.55 -38.45
C SER A 628 55.05 -9.17 -37.96
N LEU A 629 55.76 -9.15 -36.84
CA LEU A 629 56.40 -7.94 -36.31
C LEU A 629 57.36 -7.36 -37.35
N GLN A 630 58.05 -8.21 -38.12
CA GLN A 630 58.91 -7.73 -39.21
C GLN A 630 58.11 -6.97 -40.28
N ASP A 631 56.93 -7.45 -40.66
CA ASP A 631 56.07 -6.78 -41.65
C ASP A 631 55.53 -5.45 -41.10
N LEU A 632 55.12 -5.44 -39.83
CA LEU A 632 54.64 -4.23 -39.15
C LEU A 632 55.74 -3.16 -39.06
N LEU A 633 56.98 -3.55 -38.78
CA LEU A 633 58.11 -2.62 -38.71
C LEU A 633 58.44 -2.04 -40.10
N ARG A 634 58.34 -2.84 -41.16
CA ARG A 634 58.59 -2.40 -42.55
C ARG A 634 57.49 -1.50 -43.12
N ASN A 635 56.28 -1.57 -42.58
CA ASN A 635 55.16 -0.76 -43.07
C ASN A 635 55.28 0.69 -42.59
N GLU A 636 55.70 1.62 -43.44
CA GLU A 636 55.89 3.03 -43.09
C GLU A 636 54.59 3.79 -42.70
N ASP A 637 53.42 3.32 -43.14
CA ASP A 637 52.13 4.00 -42.94
C ASP A 637 51.67 4.02 -41.46
N VAL A 638 52.13 3.06 -40.65
CA VAL A 638 51.83 3.02 -39.22
C VAL A 638 52.88 3.80 -38.45
N LYS A 639 52.47 4.88 -37.76
CA LYS A 639 53.37 5.65 -36.89
C LYS A 639 53.52 4.96 -35.53
N LEU A 640 54.68 4.36 -35.29
CA LEU A 640 55.00 3.66 -34.04
C LEU A 640 55.79 4.60 -33.11
N ASP A 641 55.09 5.28 -32.21
CA ASP A 641 55.73 6.07 -31.17
C ASP A 641 56.40 5.17 -30.11
N TRP A 642 57.21 5.74 -29.23
CA TRP A 642 57.95 4.95 -28.23
C TRP A 642 57.01 4.15 -27.32
N MET A 643 55.84 4.71 -26.96
CA MET A 643 54.86 4.04 -26.10
C MET A 643 54.35 2.77 -26.77
N PHE A 644 54.01 2.85 -28.05
CA PHE A 644 53.56 1.72 -28.84
C PHE A 644 54.67 0.69 -29.14
N LYS A 645 55.90 1.14 -29.45
CA LYS A 645 57.05 0.23 -29.58
C LYS A 645 57.33 -0.51 -28.27
N SER A 646 57.24 0.18 -27.14
CA SER A 646 57.49 -0.37 -25.81
C SER A 646 56.44 -1.40 -25.40
N SER A 647 55.17 -1.24 -25.81
CA SER A 647 54.12 -2.22 -25.53
C SER A 647 54.34 -3.51 -26.31
N LEU A 648 54.70 -3.44 -27.60
CA LEU A 648 55.03 -4.62 -28.40
C LEU A 648 56.21 -5.42 -27.80
N VAL A 649 57.25 -4.72 -27.35
CA VAL A 649 58.40 -5.35 -26.69
C VAL A 649 58.00 -5.95 -25.34
N LEU A 650 57.15 -5.28 -24.56
CA LEU A 650 56.69 -5.81 -23.28
C LEU A 650 55.85 -7.08 -23.46
N ASP A 651 54.99 -7.10 -24.47
CA ASP A 651 54.18 -8.27 -24.83
C ASP A 651 55.06 -9.45 -25.27
N LEU A 652 56.11 -9.19 -26.06
CA LEU A 652 57.12 -10.19 -26.40
C LEU A 652 57.81 -10.76 -25.14
N ILE A 653 58.22 -9.90 -24.21
CA ILE A 653 58.85 -10.33 -22.95
C ILE A 653 57.88 -11.18 -22.12
N LYS A 654 56.61 -10.77 -22.00
CA LYS A 654 55.58 -11.53 -21.26
C LYS A 654 55.34 -12.91 -21.87
N GLY A 655 55.22 -12.99 -23.20
CA GLY A 655 55.03 -14.25 -23.90
C GLY A 655 56.20 -15.22 -23.68
N MET A 656 57.44 -14.74 -23.82
CA MET A 656 58.64 -15.56 -23.59
C MET A 656 58.79 -15.97 -22.13
N LYS A 657 58.49 -15.06 -21.20
CA LYS A 657 58.45 -15.37 -19.76
C LYS A 657 57.44 -16.48 -19.49
N TYR A 658 56.22 -16.38 -20.01
CA TYR A 658 55.18 -17.39 -19.81
C TYR A 658 55.61 -18.76 -20.34
N LEU A 659 56.16 -18.82 -21.56
CA LEU A 659 56.66 -20.05 -22.16
C LEU A 659 57.74 -20.71 -21.29
N HIS A 660 58.69 -19.91 -20.79
CA HIS A 660 59.76 -20.41 -19.91
C HIS A 660 59.23 -20.89 -18.55
N HIS A 661 58.19 -20.28 -17.98
CA HIS A 661 57.56 -20.75 -16.72
C HIS A 661 56.80 -22.06 -16.87
N ARG A 662 56.32 -22.35 -18.09
CA ARG A 662 55.66 -23.62 -18.42
C ARG A 662 56.67 -24.69 -18.86
N ASP A 663 57.96 -24.44 -18.65
CA ASP A 663 59.08 -25.28 -19.09
C ASP A 663 59.02 -25.63 -20.59
N PHE A 664 58.61 -24.66 -21.42
CA PHE A 664 58.42 -24.85 -22.86
C PHE A 664 59.31 -23.87 -23.65
N PRO A 665 60.55 -24.24 -24.00
CA PRO A 665 61.48 -23.35 -24.69
C PRO A 665 61.03 -23.06 -26.13
N HIS A 666 61.21 -21.81 -26.57
CA HIS A 666 60.81 -21.42 -27.92
C HIS A 666 61.76 -21.97 -29.01
N GLY A 667 63.07 -21.87 -28.81
CA GLY A 667 64.10 -22.45 -29.68
C GLY A 667 64.36 -21.78 -31.03
N ARG A 668 63.44 -20.95 -31.55
CA ARG A 668 63.62 -20.17 -32.81
C ARG A 668 63.01 -18.76 -32.76
N LEU A 669 63.40 -17.94 -31.79
CA LEU A 669 62.77 -16.63 -31.62
C LEU A 669 63.30 -15.64 -32.67
N LYS A 670 62.44 -15.14 -33.54
CA LYS A 670 62.78 -14.12 -34.54
C LYS A 670 61.60 -13.19 -34.77
N SER A 671 61.84 -12.00 -35.33
CA SER A 671 60.78 -11.01 -35.61
C SER A 671 59.67 -11.55 -36.53
N ARG A 672 59.99 -12.51 -37.40
CA ARG A 672 59.00 -13.23 -38.25
C ARG A 672 58.07 -14.16 -37.46
N ASN A 673 58.55 -14.68 -36.33
CA ASN A 673 57.81 -15.61 -35.46
C ASN A 673 57.08 -14.89 -34.32
N CYS A 674 57.07 -13.56 -34.36
CA CYS A 674 56.27 -12.71 -33.49
C CYS A 674 55.19 -12.09 -34.37
N VAL A 675 53.92 -12.37 -34.11
CA VAL A 675 52.80 -11.93 -34.94
C VAL A 675 51.91 -10.96 -34.17
N VAL A 676 51.23 -10.05 -34.87
CA VAL A 676 50.46 -8.97 -34.22
C VAL A 676 48.98 -9.07 -34.60
N ASP A 677 48.13 -9.17 -33.58
CA ASP A 677 46.69 -9.32 -33.77
C ASP A 677 46.00 -8.00 -34.13
N GLY A 678 44.69 -8.04 -34.40
CA GLY A 678 43.90 -6.86 -34.75
C GLY A 678 43.84 -5.77 -33.66
N ARG A 679 44.16 -6.11 -32.40
CA ARG A 679 44.20 -5.20 -31.24
C ARG A 679 45.62 -4.72 -30.92
N PHE A 680 46.57 -4.99 -31.82
CA PHE A 680 47.99 -4.65 -31.66
C PHE A 680 48.67 -5.32 -30.47
N VAL A 681 48.13 -6.46 -30.02
CA VAL A 681 48.82 -7.32 -29.05
C VAL A 681 49.80 -8.21 -29.81
N LEU A 682 51.05 -8.22 -29.36
CA LEU A 682 52.05 -9.11 -29.92
C LEU A 682 51.90 -10.50 -29.33
N LYS A 683 51.80 -11.49 -30.20
CA LYS A 683 51.68 -12.91 -29.90
C LYS A 683 52.87 -13.68 -30.47
N ILE A 684 53.46 -14.55 -29.66
CA ILE A 684 54.58 -15.41 -30.08
C ILE A 684 54.02 -16.67 -30.76
N THR A 685 54.50 -17.00 -31.95
CA THR A 685 54.13 -18.22 -32.70
C THR A 685 55.35 -19.13 -32.90
N ASP A 686 55.16 -20.35 -33.38
CA ASP A 686 56.24 -21.34 -33.60
C ASP A 686 56.96 -21.86 -32.35
N TYR A 687 56.37 -21.67 -31.18
CA TYR A 687 56.81 -22.34 -29.95
C TYR A 687 56.61 -23.85 -30.06
N GLY A 688 57.56 -24.65 -29.55
CA GLY A 688 57.48 -26.12 -29.59
C GLY A 688 57.77 -26.75 -30.96
N PHE A 689 58.05 -25.93 -31.97
CA PHE A 689 58.31 -26.40 -33.32
C PHE A 689 59.56 -27.30 -33.39
N ASN A 690 60.64 -26.97 -32.66
CA ASN A 690 61.82 -27.83 -32.58
C ASN A 690 61.52 -29.18 -31.91
N GLU A 691 60.81 -29.18 -30.78
CA GLU A 691 60.42 -30.41 -30.08
C GLU A 691 59.50 -31.29 -30.94
N LEU A 692 58.64 -30.67 -31.74
CA LEU A 692 57.79 -31.36 -32.71
C LEU A 692 58.62 -32.02 -33.84
N LEU A 693 59.62 -31.32 -34.39
CA LEU A 693 60.52 -31.89 -35.40
C LEU A 693 61.35 -33.05 -34.82
N GLU A 694 61.86 -32.90 -33.59
CA GLU A 694 62.63 -33.93 -32.88
C GLU A 694 61.78 -35.16 -32.53
N SER A 695 60.57 -34.97 -31.98
CA SER A 695 59.67 -36.06 -31.60
C SER A 695 59.24 -36.90 -32.81
N GLN A 696 59.19 -36.25 -33.97
CA GLN A 696 58.84 -36.88 -35.23
C GLN A 696 60.07 -37.45 -35.98
N LYS A 697 61.30 -37.09 -35.57
CA LYS A 697 62.58 -37.47 -36.19
C LYS A 697 62.75 -36.94 -37.62
N ALA A 698 62.35 -35.69 -37.87
CA ALA A 698 62.54 -35.03 -39.16
C ALA A 698 64.04 -34.78 -39.44
N PRO A 699 64.49 -34.77 -40.72
CA PRO A 699 65.87 -34.48 -41.09
C PRO A 699 66.26 -33.04 -40.71
N TYR A 700 67.50 -32.85 -40.23
CA TYR A 700 68.02 -31.53 -39.89
C TYR A 700 68.58 -30.84 -41.14
N GLU A 701 67.96 -29.75 -41.56
CA GLU A 701 68.51 -28.86 -42.60
C GLU A 701 69.27 -27.69 -41.97
N GLU A 702 70.44 -27.37 -42.53
CA GLU A 702 71.26 -26.27 -42.06
C GLU A 702 70.66 -24.93 -42.52
N PRO A 703 70.25 -24.03 -41.61
CA PRO A 703 69.54 -22.82 -41.99
C PRO A 703 70.47 -21.84 -42.73
N PRO A 704 69.93 -21.04 -43.66
CA PRO A 704 70.72 -20.10 -44.43
C PRO A 704 71.39 -19.05 -43.52
N PRO A 705 72.55 -18.48 -43.93
CA PRO A 705 73.35 -17.61 -43.07
C PRO A 705 72.57 -16.45 -42.45
N GLU A 706 71.59 -15.88 -43.14
CA GLU A 706 70.76 -14.78 -42.65
C GLU A 706 69.86 -15.18 -41.47
N GLU A 707 69.36 -16.42 -41.44
CA GLU A 707 68.61 -16.95 -40.29
C GLU A 707 69.52 -17.25 -39.10
N LEU A 708 70.82 -17.36 -39.37
CA LEU A 708 71.96 -17.35 -38.44
C LEU A 708 71.86 -16.29 -37.34
N PHE A 709 71.35 -15.10 -37.69
CA PHE A 709 71.51 -13.90 -36.88
C PHE A 709 70.81 -13.92 -35.53
N TRP A 710 69.71 -14.68 -35.42
CA TRP A 710 68.96 -14.75 -34.17
C TRP A 710 69.54 -15.79 -33.21
N THR A 711 70.34 -16.76 -33.67
CA THR A 711 70.93 -17.83 -32.83
C THR A 711 71.65 -17.28 -31.59
N ALA A 712 71.01 -17.39 -30.42
CA ALA A 712 71.53 -17.06 -29.08
C ALA A 712 72.48 -15.83 -29.06
N PRO A 713 71.95 -14.59 -29.12
CA PRO A 713 70.90 -14.11 -28.22
C PRO A 713 69.71 -13.47 -28.96
N ASP A 714 68.68 -14.27 -29.20
CA ASP A 714 67.55 -13.97 -30.08
C ASP A 714 66.76 -12.69 -29.70
N PHE A 715 66.53 -12.45 -28.40
CA PHE A 715 65.73 -11.31 -27.92
C PHE A 715 66.37 -9.95 -28.17
N ALA A 716 67.70 -9.84 -28.02
CA ALA A 716 68.41 -8.57 -28.18
C ALA A 716 68.35 -8.08 -29.64
N ILE A 717 68.36 -9.01 -30.59
CA ILE A 717 68.24 -8.71 -32.02
C ILE A 717 66.83 -8.24 -32.35
N VAL A 718 65.78 -8.91 -31.85
CA VAL A 718 64.40 -8.46 -32.07
C VAL A 718 64.15 -7.08 -31.43
N LEU A 719 64.72 -6.82 -30.25
CA LEU A 719 64.65 -5.52 -29.60
C LEU A 719 65.32 -4.43 -30.45
N GLN A 720 66.49 -4.71 -31.03
CA GLN A 720 67.16 -3.80 -31.96
C GLN A 720 66.29 -3.51 -33.19
N GLU A 721 65.67 -4.54 -33.79
CA GLU A 721 64.78 -4.38 -34.94
C GLU A 721 63.59 -3.45 -34.62
N VAL A 722 62.97 -3.58 -33.44
CA VAL A 722 61.83 -2.72 -33.04
C VAL A 722 62.25 -1.27 -32.80
N VAL A 723 63.39 -1.08 -32.12
CA VAL A 723 63.87 0.27 -31.79
C VAL A 723 64.25 1.02 -33.07
N VAL A 724 65.13 0.42 -33.89
CA VAL A 724 65.69 1.02 -35.11
C VAL A 724 64.69 1.00 -36.27
N ARG A 725 63.67 0.14 -36.20
CA ARG A 725 62.69 -0.10 -37.28
C ARG A 725 63.39 -0.50 -38.59
N GLY A 726 64.28 -1.49 -38.51
CA GLY A 726 65.06 -1.98 -39.64
C GLY A 726 65.54 -3.43 -39.44
N PRO A 727 66.10 -4.09 -40.46
CA PRO A 727 66.55 -5.48 -40.36
C PRO A 727 67.75 -5.62 -39.39
N PRO A 728 68.03 -6.85 -38.90
CA PRO A 728 69.19 -7.08 -38.02
C PRO A 728 70.50 -6.58 -38.63
N TYR A 729 71.36 -5.99 -37.81
CA TYR A 729 72.69 -5.51 -38.22
C TYR A 729 72.70 -4.49 -39.37
N CYS A 730 71.56 -3.87 -39.69
CA CYS A 730 71.41 -2.95 -40.83
C CYS A 730 72.42 -1.78 -40.83
N MET A 731 72.90 -1.38 -39.65
CA MET A 731 73.85 -0.29 -39.46
C MET A 731 75.30 -0.62 -39.89
N LEU A 732 75.66 -1.90 -40.07
CA LEU A 732 77.03 -2.30 -40.39
C LEU A 732 77.30 -2.42 -41.90
N GLY A 733 76.27 -2.60 -42.73
CA GLY A 733 76.39 -2.70 -44.20
C GLY A 733 77.24 -3.88 -44.71
N LEU A 734 77.53 -4.88 -43.87
CA LEU A 734 78.34 -6.06 -44.21
C LEU A 734 77.46 -7.23 -44.66
N PRO A 735 77.96 -8.14 -45.53
CA PRO A 735 77.21 -9.33 -45.92
C PRO A 735 77.05 -10.33 -44.75
N PRO A 736 75.96 -11.11 -44.70
CA PRO A 736 75.62 -11.98 -43.58
C PRO A 736 76.72 -12.95 -43.12
N GLN A 737 77.41 -13.58 -44.06
CA GLN A 737 78.47 -14.56 -43.79
C GLN A 737 79.65 -13.91 -43.06
N GLU A 738 79.99 -12.67 -43.42
CA GLU A 738 81.09 -11.92 -42.81
C GLU A 738 80.72 -11.44 -41.40
N ILE A 739 79.46 -11.06 -41.17
CA ILE A 739 78.94 -10.72 -39.84
C ILE A 739 79.02 -11.94 -38.92
N ILE A 740 78.55 -13.11 -39.37
CA ILE A 740 78.58 -14.36 -38.58
C ILE A 740 80.02 -14.77 -38.27
N ARG A 741 80.94 -14.66 -39.24
CA ARG A 741 82.36 -14.95 -39.05
C ARG A 741 82.98 -14.07 -37.95
N LYS A 742 82.69 -12.76 -37.98
CA LYS A 742 83.17 -11.79 -36.98
C LYS A 742 82.53 -11.99 -35.59
N VAL A 743 81.28 -12.40 -35.54
CA VAL A 743 80.58 -12.75 -34.29
C VAL A 743 81.15 -14.04 -33.67
N ARG A 744 81.49 -15.06 -34.47
CA ARG A 744 82.03 -16.34 -33.98
C ARG A 744 83.48 -16.25 -33.45
N LYS A 745 84.28 -15.25 -33.84
CA LYS A 745 85.68 -15.05 -33.39
C LYS A 745 86.05 -13.56 -33.20
N PRO A 746 85.79 -12.94 -32.02
CA PRO A 746 86.24 -11.57 -31.70
C PRO A 746 87.78 -11.55 -31.44
N PRO A 747 88.56 -10.50 -31.81
CA PRO A 747 88.21 -9.06 -31.91
C PRO A 747 88.24 -8.44 -33.33
N PRO A 748 87.57 -7.30 -33.61
CA PRO A 748 86.73 -6.48 -32.71
C PRO A 748 85.31 -7.05 -32.53
N MET A 749 84.66 -6.70 -31.41
CA MET A 749 83.29 -7.15 -31.12
C MET A 749 82.30 -6.63 -32.17
N CYS A 750 81.61 -7.55 -32.85
CA CYS A 750 80.66 -7.23 -33.92
C CYS A 750 79.23 -7.37 -33.38
N ARG A 751 78.70 -6.31 -32.75
CA ARG A 751 77.33 -6.26 -32.24
C ARG A 751 76.58 -5.04 -32.78
N PRO A 752 75.25 -5.12 -32.99
CA PRO A 752 74.47 -3.98 -33.47
C PRO A 752 74.59 -2.76 -32.55
N THR A 753 74.61 -1.56 -33.12
CA THR A 753 74.66 -0.31 -32.36
C THR A 753 73.40 0.50 -32.61
N VAL A 754 72.81 1.04 -31.54
CA VAL A 754 71.58 1.85 -31.58
C VAL A 754 71.88 3.22 -30.99
N ALA A 755 71.40 4.27 -31.65
CA ALA A 755 71.63 5.65 -31.24
C ALA A 755 70.77 6.03 -30.00
N PRO A 756 71.26 6.90 -29.08
CA PRO A 756 70.58 7.20 -27.82
C PRO A 756 69.26 7.98 -27.94
N ASP A 757 68.96 8.55 -29.11
CA ASP A 757 67.75 9.32 -29.41
C ASP A 757 66.55 8.45 -29.80
N GLN A 758 66.78 7.18 -30.18
CA GLN A 758 65.74 6.28 -30.67
C GLN A 758 65.02 5.48 -29.58
N ALA A 759 65.64 5.35 -28.40
CA ALA A 759 65.09 4.66 -27.24
C ALA A 759 65.73 5.20 -25.93
N PRO A 760 65.05 5.07 -24.78
CA PRO A 760 65.63 5.35 -23.46
C PRO A 760 66.96 4.61 -23.26
N LEU A 761 67.93 5.29 -22.65
CA LEU A 761 69.30 4.81 -22.53
C LEU A 761 69.38 3.48 -21.76
N GLU A 762 68.51 3.32 -20.76
CA GLU A 762 68.39 2.13 -19.94
C GLU A 762 67.90 0.92 -20.75
N CYS A 763 67.04 1.14 -21.75
CA CYS A 763 66.60 0.11 -22.69
C CYS A 763 67.75 -0.36 -23.58
N ILE A 764 68.55 0.57 -24.09
CA ILE A 764 69.74 0.27 -24.90
C ILE A 764 70.78 -0.49 -24.07
N GLN A 765 70.94 -0.15 -22.78
CA GLN A 765 71.81 -0.87 -21.86
C GLN A 765 71.31 -2.30 -21.60
N LEU A 766 70.01 -2.48 -21.36
CA LEU A 766 69.42 -3.81 -21.19
C LEU A 766 69.63 -4.68 -22.44
N MET A 767 69.37 -4.13 -23.63
CA MET A 767 69.63 -4.79 -24.91
C MET A 767 71.10 -5.26 -25.04
N LYS A 768 72.07 -4.42 -24.62
CA LYS A 768 73.50 -4.77 -24.63
C LYS A 768 73.86 -5.88 -23.65
N GLN A 769 73.16 -6.00 -22.53
CA GLN A 769 73.37 -7.08 -21.56
C GLN A 769 72.81 -8.41 -22.08
N CYS A 770 71.66 -8.38 -22.75
CA CYS A 770 71.01 -9.56 -23.32
C CYS A 770 71.88 -10.31 -24.35
N TRP A 771 72.83 -9.65 -25.00
CA TRP A 771 73.76 -10.30 -25.94
C TRP A 771 75.20 -10.44 -25.44
N SER A 772 75.42 -10.48 -24.13
CA SER A 772 76.75 -10.73 -23.56
C SER A 772 77.38 -12.01 -24.16
N GLU A 773 78.69 -11.98 -24.43
CA GLU A 773 79.40 -13.15 -24.97
C GLU A 773 79.44 -14.33 -23.99
N LEU A 774 79.34 -14.04 -22.68
CA LEU A 774 79.24 -15.05 -21.63
C LEU A 774 77.75 -15.38 -21.38
N PRO A 775 77.28 -16.63 -21.62
CA PRO A 775 75.88 -17.01 -21.45
C PRO A 775 75.34 -16.73 -20.04
N ASP A 776 76.13 -17.02 -19.00
CA ASP A 776 75.73 -16.86 -17.60
C ASP A 776 75.53 -15.39 -17.18
N ARG A 777 76.07 -14.44 -17.97
CA ARG A 777 75.89 -13.01 -17.71
C ARG A 777 74.66 -12.42 -18.39
N ARG A 778 73.95 -13.21 -19.21
CA ARG A 778 72.72 -12.77 -19.85
C ARG A 778 71.58 -12.86 -18.84
N PRO A 779 70.78 -11.79 -18.65
CA PRO A 779 69.64 -11.85 -17.75
C PRO A 779 68.59 -12.84 -18.29
N ASN A 780 67.95 -13.59 -17.39
CA ASN A 780 66.79 -14.40 -17.75
C ASN A 780 65.56 -13.51 -18.04
N PHE A 781 64.49 -14.09 -18.61
CA PHE A 781 63.31 -13.31 -18.96
C PHE A 781 62.55 -12.72 -17.77
N ASP A 782 62.73 -13.26 -16.56
CA ASP A 782 62.20 -12.66 -15.33
C ASP A 782 62.92 -11.36 -15.00
N GLU A 783 64.25 -11.39 -14.98
CA GLU A 783 65.08 -10.20 -14.78
C GLU A 783 64.88 -9.17 -15.91
N ILE A 784 64.78 -9.62 -17.16
CA ILE A 784 64.47 -8.74 -18.30
C ILE A 784 63.11 -8.08 -18.10
N PHE A 785 62.08 -8.85 -17.73
CA PHE A 785 60.74 -8.31 -17.46
C PHE A 785 60.75 -7.28 -16.35
N ASP A 786 61.40 -7.56 -15.22
CA ASP A 786 61.45 -6.64 -14.09
C ASP A 786 62.24 -5.37 -14.42
N ARG A 787 63.38 -5.50 -15.10
CA ARG A 787 64.18 -4.35 -15.56
C ARG A 787 63.45 -3.53 -16.61
N PHE A 788 62.86 -4.16 -17.63
CA PHE A 788 62.12 -3.46 -18.67
C PHE A 788 60.85 -2.79 -18.13
N LYS A 789 60.19 -3.42 -17.16
CA LYS A 789 59.09 -2.81 -16.39
C LYS A 789 59.54 -1.58 -15.61
N ILE A 790 60.74 -1.59 -15.03
CA ILE A 790 61.34 -0.42 -14.37
C ILE A 790 61.69 0.69 -15.38
N ILE A 791 62.21 0.34 -16.55
CA ILE A 791 62.53 1.31 -17.62
C ILE A 791 61.27 2.05 -18.10
N ASN A 792 60.12 1.38 -18.09
CA ASN A 792 58.81 1.98 -18.38
C ASN A 792 58.07 2.53 -17.14
N LYS A 793 58.68 2.52 -15.94
CA LYS A 793 58.05 3.10 -14.72
C LYS A 793 57.96 4.62 -14.86
N GLY A 794 56.76 5.09 -15.14
CA GLY A 794 56.40 6.50 -15.34
C GLY A 794 55.38 6.68 -16.47
N LYS A 795 55.30 5.72 -17.39
CA LYS A 795 54.23 5.61 -18.38
C LYS A 795 53.79 4.14 -18.45
N LYS A 796 52.82 3.75 -17.62
CA LYS A 796 52.11 2.48 -17.82
C LYS A 796 51.32 2.63 -19.12
N THR A 797 51.93 2.35 -20.26
CA THR A 797 51.18 2.33 -21.52
C THR A 797 50.51 0.98 -21.63
N ASN A 798 49.43 0.80 -20.88
CA ASN A 798 48.35 0.03 -21.46
C ASN A 798 47.95 0.81 -22.71
N ILE A 799 47.93 0.18 -23.88
CA ILE A 799 47.29 0.76 -25.09
C ILE A 799 45.85 1.20 -24.73
N ILE A 800 45.29 0.52 -23.73
CA ILE A 800 44.05 0.85 -23.03
C ILE A 800 44.10 2.22 -22.34
N ASP A 801 45.21 2.79 -21.84
CA ASP A 801 45.24 4.15 -21.24
C ASP A 801 45.04 5.24 -22.31
N SER A 802 45.56 5.01 -23.52
CA SER A 802 45.32 5.89 -24.67
C SER A 802 43.91 5.70 -25.26
N MET A 803 43.31 4.52 -25.12
CA MET A 803 41.88 4.28 -25.38
C MET A 803 40.98 4.66 -24.19
N LEU A 804 41.50 4.72 -22.96
CA LEU A 804 40.82 5.09 -21.73
C LEU A 804 40.66 6.59 -21.70
N ARG A 805 41.60 7.37 -22.23
CA ARG A 805 41.34 8.78 -22.57
C ARG A 805 40.15 8.98 -23.50
N MET A 806 39.83 7.99 -24.33
CA MET A 806 38.63 7.97 -25.18
C MET A 806 37.38 7.46 -24.44
N LEU A 807 37.53 6.57 -23.45
CA LEU A 807 36.45 6.06 -22.57
C LEU A 807 36.14 6.98 -21.36
N GLU A 808 37.10 7.74 -20.87
CA GLU A 808 36.98 8.80 -19.85
C GLU A 808 36.01 9.87 -20.33
N GLN A 809 36.02 10.16 -21.64
CA GLN A 809 35.06 11.05 -22.27
C GLN A 809 33.63 10.46 -22.31
N TYR A 810 33.49 9.14 -22.30
CA TYR A 810 32.19 8.47 -22.13
C TYR A 810 31.74 8.43 -20.65
N SER A 811 32.68 8.27 -19.71
CA SER A 811 32.41 8.28 -18.26
C SER A 811 31.95 9.65 -17.77
N SER A 812 32.56 10.73 -18.27
CA SER A 812 32.17 12.12 -17.97
C SER A 812 30.69 12.39 -18.29
N ASN A 813 30.17 11.85 -19.40
CA ASN A 813 28.77 12.02 -19.77
C ASN A 813 27.81 11.28 -18.83
N LEU A 814 28.26 10.17 -18.23
CA LEU A 814 27.45 9.40 -17.27
C LEU A 814 27.40 10.09 -15.91
N GLU A 815 28.51 10.71 -15.49
CA GLU A 815 28.58 11.53 -14.28
C GLU A 815 27.67 12.75 -14.37
N ASP A 816 27.57 13.39 -15.54
CA ASP A 816 26.63 14.49 -15.77
C ASP A 816 25.16 14.03 -15.63
N LEU A 817 24.82 12.83 -16.11
CA LEU A 817 23.47 12.25 -15.98
C LEU A 817 23.15 11.86 -14.53
N ILE A 818 24.12 11.31 -13.79
CA ILE A 818 23.96 11.00 -12.36
C ILE A 818 23.81 12.30 -11.56
N ARG A 819 24.56 13.35 -11.91
CA ARG A 819 24.42 14.68 -11.29
C ARG A 819 23.02 15.24 -11.51
N GLU A 820 22.49 15.16 -12.73
CA GLU A 820 21.12 15.59 -13.06
C GLU A 820 20.07 14.82 -12.22
N ARG A 821 20.19 13.49 -12.11
CA ARG A 821 19.30 12.68 -11.25
C ARG A 821 19.44 12.97 -9.77
N THR A 822 20.64 13.33 -9.32
CA THR A 822 20.90 13.69 -7.92
C THR A 822 20.32 15.07 -7.60
N GLU A 823 20.39 16.01 -8.55
CA GLU A 823 19.74 17.32 -8.44
C GLU A 823 18.21 17.19 -8.42
N GLU A 824 17.60 16.35 -9.28
CA GLU A 824 16.16 16.04 -9.23
C GLU A 824 15.73 15.49 -7.88
N LEU A 825 16.49 14.53 -7.33
CA LEU A 825 16.22 13.93 -6.03
C LEU A 825 16.35 14.95 -4.89
N GLU A 826 17.35 15.83 -4.94
CA GLU A 826 17.55 16.88 -3.94
C GLU A 826 16.42 17.91 -3.98
N VAL A 827 15.92 18.28 -5.17
CA VAL A 827 14.74 19.15 -5.31
C VAL A 827 13.48 18.49 -4.72
N GLU A 828 13.26 17.20 -4.98
CA GLU A 828 12.09 16.49 -4.46
C GLU A 828 12.19 16.26 -2.94
N LYS A 829 13.40 16.00 -2.44
CA LYS A 829 13.69 15.96 -1.01
C LYS A 829 13.41 17.32 -0.37
N GLN A 830 13.90 18.42 -0.95
CA GLN A 830 13.63 19.78 -0.46
C GLN A 830 12.12 20.10 -0.42
N ARG A 831 11.35 19.68 -1.43
CA ARG A 831 9.88 19.82 -1.43
C ARG A 831 9.22 19.03 -0.32
N THR A 832 9.62 17.78 -0.12
CA THR A 832 9.10 16.91 0.95
C THR A 832 9.44 17.49 2.33
N GLU A 833 10.67 17.98 2.49
CA GLU A 833 11.12 18.61 3.73
C GLU A 833 10.38 19.91 4.04
N LYS A 834 10.14 20.74 3.02
CA LYS A 834 9.36 21.97 3.12
C LYS A 834 7.94 21.68 3.57
N LEU A 835 7.26 20.73 2.92
CA LEU A 835 5.89 20.34 3.25
C LEU A 835 5.78 19.76 4.67
N LEU A 836 6.75 18.95 5.09
CA LEU A 836 6.80 18.42 6.46
C LEU A 836 6.98 19.54 7.50
N SER A 837 7.82 20.54 7.20
CA SER A 837 8.02 21.71 8.07
C SER A 837 6.86 22.69 8.09
N GLU A 838 5.97 22.66 7.08
CA GLU A 838 4.74 23.45 7.04
C GLU A 838 3.62 22.79 7.87
N MET A 839 3.62 21.45 7.98
CA MET A 839 2.60 20.70 8.73
C MET A 839 2.93 20.52 10.22
N LEU A 840 4.20 20.51 10.59
CA LEU A 840 4.66 20.28 11.96
C LEU A 840 5.72 21.31 12.35
N PRO A 841 5.87 21.60 13.66
CA PRO A 841 6.95 22.48 14.09
C PRO A 841 8.32 21.96 13.65
N PRO A 842 9.27 22.84 13.25
CA PRO A 842 10.58 22.41 12.73
C PRO A 842 11.34 21.46 13.65
N SER A 843 11.31 21.69 14.98
CA SER A 843 11.96 20.82 15.97
C SER A 843 11.34 19.41 16.03
N VAL A 844 10.03 19.31 15.81
CA VAL A 844 9.28 18.04 15.79
C VAL A 844 9.48 17.32 14.46
N ALA A 845 9.48 18.06 13.34
CA ALA A 845 9.75 17.53 12.01
C ALA A 845 11.16 16.93 11.92
N GLU A 846 12.18 17.57 12.50
CA GLU A 846 13.55 17.03 12.55
C GLU A 846 13.67 15.74 13.39
N ALA A 847 12.99 15.69 14.54
CA ALA A 847 12.93 14.48 15.36
C ALA A 847 12.27 13.32 14.59
N LEU A 848 11.17 13.58 13.87
CA LEU A 848 10.53 12.56 13.04
C LEU A 848 11.38 12.15 11.82
N LYS A 849 12.09 13.08 11.17
CA LYS A 849 13.03 12.79 10.06
C LYS A 849 14.15 11.84 10.50
N THR A 850 14.60 11.95 11.74
CA THR A 850 15.66 11.09 12.31
C THR A 850 15.14 9.77 12.89
N GLY A 851 13.83 9.52 12.80
CA GLY A 851 13.18 8.34 13.36
C GLY A 851 13.06 8.35 14.89
N ALA A 852 13.27 9.51 15.53
CA ALA A 852 13.15 9.68 16.96
C ALA A 852 11.68 9.88 17.37
N THR A 853 11.32 9.34 18.53
CA THR A 853 9.99 9.55 19.14
C THR A 853 9.93 10.94 19.78
N VAL A 854 8.86 11.69 19.52
CA VAL A 854 8.65 13.04 20.08
C VAL A 854 7.89 12.92 21.40
N GLU A 855 8.57 13.17 22.52
CA GLU A 855 7.95 13.14 23.84
C GLU A 855 7.09 14.39 24.10
N PRO A 856 5.96 14.27 24.83
CA PRO A 856 5.17 15.43 25.24
C PRO A 856 5.96 16.37 26.17
N GLU A 857 5.94 17.67 25.89
CA GLU A 857 6.61 18.71 26.68
C GLU A 857 5.60 19.53 27.50
N TYR A 858 5.97 19.86 28.75
CA TYR A 858 5.23 20.77 29.62
C TYR A 858 5.72 22.22 29.45
N PHE A 859 4.78 23.14 29.26
CA PHE A 859 5.01 24.58 29.13
C PHE A 859 4.33 25.32 30.29
N ASP A 860 5.12 26.04 31.09
CA ASP A 860 4.63 26.74 32.29
C ASP A 860 3.70 27.92 31.98
N GLN A 861 3.97 28.61 30.86
CA GLN A 861 3.23 29.80 30.43
C GLN A 861 3.15 29.82 28.90
N VAL A 862 1.94 29.74 28.38
CA VAL A 862 1.61 29.96 26.97
C VAL A 862 0.41 30.87 26.88
N THR A 863 0.26 31.58 25.75
CA THR A 863 -0.99 32.27 25.44
C THR A 863 -1.65 31.59 24.25
N ILE A 864 -2.94 31.27 24.41
CA ILE A 864 -3.75 30.61 23.39
C ILE A 864 -4.81 31.60 22.90
N TYR A 865 -4.95 31.65 21.59
CA TYR A 865 -5.94 32.39 20.83
C TYR A 865 -6.96 31.42 20.24
N PHE A 866 -8.23 31.76 20.42
CA PHE A 866 -9.34 31.19 19.68
C PHE A 866 -10.11 32.31 18.98
N SER A 867 -10.50 32.08 17.75
CA SER A 867 -11.50 32.92 17.09
C SER A 867 -12.55 32.10 16.41
N ASP A 868 -13.76 32.65 16.34
CA ASP A 868 -14.90 32.05 15.67
C ASP A 868 -15.66 33.08 14.83
N ILE A 869 -16.36 32.61 13.80
CA ILE A 869 -17.16 33.43 12.89
C ILE A 869 -18.59 33.56 13.46
N VAL A 870 -19.00 34.80 13.74
CA VAL A 870 -20.33 35.07 14.28
C VAL A 870 -21.39 34.79 13.21
N GLY A 871 -22.33 33.89 13.51
CA GLY A 871 -23.41 33.52 12.60
C GLY A 871 -23.00 32.59 11.45
N PHE A 872 -21.85 31.90 11.57
CA PHE A 872 -21.38 30.97 10.54
C PHE A 872 -22.41 29.92 10.13
N THR A 873 -23.13 29.32 11.08
CA THR A 873 -24.22 28.36 10.79
C THR A 873 -25.30 28.95 9.87
N THR A 874 -25.59 30.23 10.02
CA THR A 874 -26.53 30.94 9.15
C THR A 874 -25.92 31.20 7.79
N ILE A 875 -24.64 31.60 7.71
CA ILE A 875 -23.92 31.81 6.44
C ILE A 875 -23.83 30.49 5.66
N SER A 876 -23.47 29.39 6.33
CA SER A 876 -23.31 28.08 5.72
C SER A 876 -24.63 27.49 5.24
N SER A 877 -25.73 27.66 5.98
CA SER A 877 -27.07 27.25 5.52
C SER A 877 -27.58 28.02 4.30
N LEU A 878 -27.04 29.21 4.03
CA LEU A 878 -27.43 30.06 2.89
C LEU A 878 -26.49 29.94 1.68
N SER A 879 -25.37 29.24 1.82
CA SER A 879 -24.30 29.14 0.81
C SER A 879 -24.17 27.70 0.31
N ASP A 880 -23.69 27.53 -0.93
CA ASP A 880 -23.38 26.18 -1.41
C ASP A 880 -22.11 25.65 -0.73
N PRO A 881 -21.95 24.32 -0.53
CA PRO A 881 -20.80 23.77 0.19
C PRO A 881 -19.44 24.21 -0.36
N ILE A 882 -19.33 24.39 -1.69
CA ILE A 882 -18.11 24.89 -2.33
C ILE A 882 -17.82 26.36 -1.97
N GLU A 883 -18.85 27.20 -1.86
CA GLU A 883 -18.73 28.62 -1.49
C GLU A 883 -18.33 28.78 -0.02
N VAL A 884 -18.75 27.85 0.85
CA VAL A 884 -18.32 27.80 2.26
C VAL A 884 -16.84 27.45 2.37
N VAL A 885 -16.36 26.49 1.56
CA VAL A 885 -14.94 26.12 1.52
C VAL A 885 -14.10 27.29 1.02
N ASP A 886 -14.53 27.97 -0.06
CA ASP A 886 -13.84 29.14 -0.58
C ASP A 886 -13.78 30.29 0.44
N LEU A 887 -14.86 30.52 1.19
CA LEU A 887 -14.91 31.50 2.27
C LEU A 887 -13.88 31.19 3.37
N LEU A 888 -13.87 29.96 3.88
CA LEU A 888 -12.93 29.53 4.92
C LEU A 888 -11.49 29.62 4.42
N ASN A 889 -11.23 29.20 3.17
CA ASN A 889 -9.90 29.26 2.59
C ASN A 889 -9.39 30.70 2.42
N ASP A 890 -10.23 31.62 1.92
CA ASP A 890 -9.89 33.04 1.79
C ASP A 890 -9.64 33.70 3.16
N LEU A 891 -10.48 33.40 4.15
CA LEU A 891 -10.37 33.95 5.50
C LEU A 891 -9.12 33.40 6.22
N TYR A 892 -8.87 32.09 6.16
CA TYR A 892 -7.70 31.48 6.79
C TYR A 892 -6.40 31.83 6.07
N SER A 893 -6.42 32.03 4.74
CA SER A 893 -5.26 32.58 4.02
C SER A 893 -4.91 33.98 4.51
N LEU A 894 -5.91 34.82 4.80
CA LEU A 894 -5.70 36.14 5.40
C LEU A 894 -5.11 36.03 6.81
N PHE A 895 -5.57 35.07 7.62
CA PHE A 895 -5.03 34.84 8.96
C PHE A 895 -3.59 34.35 8.89
N ASP A 896 -3.31 33.34 8.07
CA ASP A 896 -1.98 32.77 7.86
C ASP A 896 -0.99 33.86 7.40
N ALA A 897 -1.41 34.78 6.54
CA ALA A 897 -0.61 35.94 6.15
C ALA A 897 -0.25 36.86 7.33
N VAL A 898 -1.20 37.11 8.26
CA VAL A 898 -0.93 37.89 9.47
C VAL A 898 -0.02 37.14 10.44
N LEU A 899 -0.24 35.82 10.61
CA LEU A 899 0.56 34.96 11.48
C LEU A 899 2.04 34.98 11.09
N SER A 900 2.37 35.02 9.79
CA SER A 900 3.76 35.02 9.28
C SER A 900 4.65 36.14 9.84
N SER A 901 4.04 37.21 10.36
CA SER A 901 4.74 38.38 10.92
C SER A 901 4.89 38.37 12.46
N HIS A 902 4.44 37.30 13.13
CA HIS A 902 4.43 37.18 14.59
C HIS A 902 5.07 35.85 15.03
N ASP A 903 5.60 35.80 16.26
CA ASP A 903 6.14 34.56 16.85
C ASP A 903 5.01 33.71 17.45
N VAL A 904 4.25 33.07 16.55
CA VAL A 904 3.04 32.30 16.86
C VAL A 904 3.02 31.00 16.07
N TYR A 905 2.39 29.97 16.63
CA TYR A 905 2.22 28.66 16.01
C TYR A 905 0.74 28.35 15.79
N LYS A 906 0.39 28.02 14.55
CA LYS A 906 -0.94 27.54 14.15
C LYS A 906 -1.10 26.10 14.62
N VAL A 907 -2.06 25.87 15.53
CA VAL A 907 -2.28 24.54 16.11
C VAL A 907 -3.16 23.73 15.19
N GLU A 908 -4.45 24.06 15.13
CA GLU A 908 -5.45 23.37 14.31
C GLU A 908 -6.60 24.34 13.99
N THR A 909 -7.41 23.99 12.99
CA THR A 909 -8.72 24.61 12.73
C THR A 909 -9.81 23.64 13.13
N ILE A 910 -10.79 24.09 13.90
CA ILE A 910 -11.91 23.27 14.39
C ILE A 910 -13.20 23.84 13.81
N GLY A 911 -13.61 23.35 12.64
CA GLY A 911 -14.75 23.93 11.90
C GLY A 911 -14.46 25.36 11.44
N ASP A 912 -15.29 26.30 11.88
CA ASP A 912 -15.18 27.76 11.73
C ASP A 912 -14.26 28.43 12.78
N ALA A 913 -13.79 27.67 13.76
CA ALA A 913 -12.86 28.16 14.77
C ALA A 913 -11.39 28.02 14.36
N TYR A 914 -10.60 29.05 14.65
CA TYR A 914 -9.17 29.12 14.33
C TYR A 914 -8.34 29.24 15.62
N MET A 915 -7.40 28.30 15.82
CA MET A 915 -6.61 28.18 17.05
C MET A 915 -5.12 28.47 16.81
N VAL A 916 -4.56 29.37 17.62
CA VAL A 916 -3.15 29.77 17.56
C VAL A 916 -2.57 29.83 18.97
N ALA A 917 -1.29 29.50 19.12
CA ALA A 917 -0.60 29.59 20.40
C ALA A 917 0.75 30.30 20.26
N SER A 918 1.22 30.93 21.34
CA SER A 918 2.59 31.44 21.47
C SER A 918 3.19 31.02 22.81
N GLY A 919 4.51 30.98 22.90
CA GLY A 919 5.25 30.37 24.01
C GLY A 919 5.49 28.87 23.87
N LEU A 920 5.01 28.29 22.76
CA LEU A 920 5.29 26.94 22.29
C LEU A 920 5.35 26.92 20.75
N PRO A 921 6.04 25.96 20.12
CA PRO A 921 6.89 24.94 20.75
C PRO A 921 8.21 25.51 21.29
N LYS A 922 8.55 26.76 20.93
CA LYS A 922 9.69 27.48 21.51
C LYS A 922 9.19 28.44 22.60
N LYS A 923 9.81 28.36 23.78
CA LYS A 923 9.53 29.25 24.91
C LYS A 923 10.10 30.64 24.60
N ASN A 924 9.27 31.70 24.67
CA ASN A 924 9.67 33.08 24.38
C ASN A 924 9.50 34.04 25.59
N GLY A 925 9.43 33.48 26.82
CA GLY A 925 9.19 34.25 28.04
C GLY A 925 7.84 34.96 27.99
N ASN A 926 7.66 36.08 28.70
CA ASN A 926 6.37 36.79 28.76
C ASN A 926 5.91 37.40 27.41
N LYS A 927 6.72 37.31 26.34
CA LYS A 927 6.38 37.84 25.02
C LYS A 927 5.21 37.10 24.36
N HIS A 928 4.95 35.84 24.74
CA HIS A 928 3.84 35.06 24.19
C HIS A 928 2.49 35.80 24.21
N ALA A 929 2.22 36.55 25.29
CA ALA A 929 0.98 37.31 25.43
C ALA A 929 0.95 38.53 24.49
N ALA A 930 2.10 39.21 24.31
CA ALA A 930 2.23 40.34 23.41
C ALA A 930 2.11 39.94 21.94
N GLU A 931 2.73 38.83 21.54
CA GLU A 931 2.64 38.28 20.18
C GLU A 931 1.18 37.98 19.81
N ILE A 932 0.47 37.24 20.67
CA ILE A 932 -0.95 36.93 20.45
C ILE A 932 -1.82 38.19 20.49
N ALA A 933 -1.57 39.14 21.40
CA ALA A 933 -2.32 40.39 21.45
C ALA A 933 -2.12 41.27 20.20
N ASN A 934 -0.88 41.38 19.69
CA ASN A 934 -0.57 42.12 18.46
C ASN A 934 -1.18 41.42 17.24
N MET A 935 -1.06 40.10 17.15
CA MET A 935 -1.68 39.28 16.11
C MET A 935 -3.20 39.48 16.11
N SER A 936 -3.84 39.44 17.28
CA SER A 936 -5.30 39.60 17.41
C SER A 936 -5.78 40.96 16.92
N LEU A 937 -5.06 42.04 17.24
CA LEU A 937 -5.37 43.38 16.73
C LEU A 937 -5.17 43.48 15.21
N ASN A 938 -4.13 42.86 14.67
CA ASN A 938 -3.87 42.80 13.23
C ASN A 938 -4.95 42.00 12.49
N ILE A 939 -5.33 40.82 12.99
CA ILE A 939 -6.42 39.99 12.42
C ILE A 939 -7.72 40.78 12.44
N LEU A 940 -8.06 41.40 13.58
CA LEU A 940 -9.30 42.17 13.72
C LEU A 940 -9.36 43.36 12.75
N SER A 941 -8.23 44.02 12.49
CA SER A 941 -8.12 45.08 11.48
C SER A 941 -8.33 44.54 10.06
N SER A 942 -7.67 43.44 9.70
CA SER A 942 -7.78 42.83 8.37
C SER A 942 -9.21 42.32 8.07
N VAL A 943 -9.86 41.69 9.05
CA VAL A 943 -11.24 41.20 8.91
C VAL A 943 -12.24 42.34 8.71
N GLY A 944 -12.00 43.51 9.31
CA GLY A 944 -12.85 44.69 9.11
C GLY A 944 -12.93 45.15 7.64
N THR A 945 -11.96 44.76 6.81
CA THR A 945 -11.92 45.06 5.37
C THR A 945 -12.23 43.85 4.47
N PHE A 946 -12.39 42.67 5.05
CA PHE A 946 -12.64 41.43 4.32
C PHE A 946 -14.07 41.38 3.77
N ARG A 947 -14.23 40.91 2.53
CA ARG A 947 -15.52 40.73 1.87
C ARG A 947 -15.63 39.33 1.30
N MET A 948 -16.77 38.67 1.54
CA MET A 948 -17.05 37.34 1.00
C MET A 948 -17.34 37.44 -0.51
N ARG A 949 -16.78 36.54 -1.33
CA ARG A 949 -16.98 36.57 -2.79
C ARG A 949 -18.44 36.38 -3.20
N HIS A 950 -19.12 35.41 -2.58
CA HIS A 950 -20.52 35.05 -2.88
C HIS A 950 -21.54 35.94 -2.14
N MET A 951 -21.13 36.64 -1.07
CA MET A 951 -21.96 37.55 -0.26
C MET A 951 -21.22 38.85 0.15
N PRO A 952 -20.86 39.72 -0.81
CA PRO A 952 -20.01 40.89 -0.52
C PRO A 952 -20.66 41.97 0.34
N ASP A 953 -22.00 41.98 0.45
CA ASP A 953 -22.78 42.96 1.21
C ASP A 953 -22.91 42.59 2.71
N ILE A 954 -22.63 41.33 3.08
CA ILE A 954 -22.68 40.87 4.47
C ILE A 954 -21.26 40.91 5.04
N PRO A 955 -20.99 41.69 6.11
CA PRO A 955 -19.67 41.73 6.72
C PRO A 955 -19.40 40.48 7.54
N VAL A 956 -18.19 39.91 7.41
CA VAL A 956 -17.74 38.79 8.25
C VAL A 956 -17.33 39.33 9.61
N ARG A 957 -18.04 38.91 10.66
CA ARG A 957 -17.74 39.30 12.04
C ARG A 957 -17.06 38.14 12.74
N ILE A 958 -15.96 38.42 13.43
CA ILE A 958 -15.28 37.45 14.27
C ILE A 958 -15.35 37.87 15.74
N ARG A 959 -15.33 36.88 16.64
CA ARG A 959 -15.07 37.08 18.06
C ARG A 959 -13.78 36.37 18.44
N ILE A 960 -13.03 36.96 19.35
CA ILE A 960 -11.69 36.47 19.72
C ILE A 960 -11.63 36.25 21.23
N GLY A 961 -11.14 35.10 21.65
CA GLY A 961 -10.85 34.76 23.04
C GLY A 961 -9.37 34.46 23.26
N ILE A 962 -8.79 35.03 24.32
CA ILE A 962 -7.37 34.87 24.65
C ILE A 962 -7.20 34.53 26.13
N HIS A 963 -6.46 33.47 26.42
CA HIS A 963 -6.10 33.09 27.78
C HIS A 963 -4.64 32.67 27.89
N SER A 964 -4.02 32.96 29.03
CA SER A 964 -2.63 32.60 29.31
C SER A 964 -2.54 31.71 30.56
N GLY A 965 -1.78 30.63 30.46
CA GLY A 965 -1.61 29.62 31.50
C GLY A 965 -0.76 28.43 31.05
N PRO A 966 -0.57 27.42 31.90
CA PRO A 966 0.26 26.25 31.58
C PRO A 966 -0.46 25.27 30.62
N CYS A 967 0.29 24.56 29.79
CA CYS A 967 -0.23 23.46 28.96
C CYS A 967 0.83 22.39 28.69
N VAL A 968 0.38 21.20 28.31
CA VAL A 968 1.23 20.14 27.74
C VAL A 968 1.03 20.12 26.23
N ALA A 969 2.10 20.02 25.45
CA ALA A 969 2.01 19.85 24.00
C ALA A 969 2.80 18.63 23.53
N GLY A 970 2.26 17.90 22.56
CA GLY A 970 2.87 16.65 22.07
C GLY A 970 2.27 16.16 20.77
N VAL A 971 2.94 15.20 20.13
CA VAL A 971 2.48 14.61 18.87
C VAL A 971 1.58 13.41 19.13
N VAL A 972 0.39 13.40 18.51
CA VAL A 972 -0.57 12.30 18.60
C VAL A 972 -0.76 11.64 17.23
N GLY A 973 -0.71 10.31 17.21
CA GLY A 973 -0.90 9.50 16.00
C GLY A 973 0.40 9.14 15.28
N LEU A 974 0.48 7.92 14.72
CA LEU A 974 1.65 7.42 13.99
C LEU A 974 1.54 7.61 12.46
N THR A 975 0.32 7.47 11.92
CA THR A 975 0.07 7.57 10.47
C THR A 975 -0.18 9.00 10.00
N MET A 976 -0.78 9.83 10.85
CA MET A 976 -1.00 11.27 10.63
C MET A 976 -0.64 12.01 11.91
N PRO A 977 0.65 12.32 12.14
CA PRO A 977 1.10 12.99 13.36
C PRO A 977 0.53 14.40 13.45
N ARG A 978 -0.10 14.74 14.59
CA ARG A 978 -0.65 16.06 14.88
C ARG A 978 -0.04 16.62 16.16
N TYR A 979 0.38 17.89 16.15
CA TYR A 979 0.90 18.55 17.34
C TYR A 979 -0.25 19.14 18.16
N CYS A 980 -0.69 18.40 19.18
CA CYS A 980 -1.86 18.72 19.98
C CYS A 980 -1.49 19.38 21.30
N LEU A 981 -2.34 20.29 21.79
CA LEU A 981 -2.21 20.95 23.09
C LEU A 981 -3.25 20.40 24.07
N PHE A 982 -2.83 20.16 25.31
CA PHE A 982 -3.64 19.63 26.39
C PHE A 982 -3.53 20.51 27.63
N GLY A 983 -4.66 20.83 28.26
CA GLY A 983 -4.69 21.55 29.53
C GLY A 983 -5.91 22.47 29.68
N ASP A 984 -6.15 22.89 30.92
CA ASP A 984 -7.24 23.81 31.27
C ASP A 984 -7.12 25.18 30.57
N THR A 985 -5.91 25.57 30.20
CA THR A 985 -5.63 26.80 29.44
C THR A 985 -6.34 26.80 28.08
N VAL A 986 -6.39 25.66 27.38
CA VAL A 986 -7.08 25.50 26.09
C VAL A 986 -8.59 25.69 26.27
N ASN A 987 -9.17 25.02 27.27
CA ASN A 987 -10.59 25.09 27.58
C ASN A 987 -11.01 26.51 28.01
N THR A 988 -10.18 27.18 28.81
CA THR A 988 -10.46 28.53 29.27
C THR A 988 -10.36 29.53 28.11
N ALA A 989 -9.38 29.38 27.20
CA ALA A 989 -9.28 30.21 26.00
C ALA A 989 -10.51 30.05 25.08
N SER A 990 -10.97 28.81 24.86
CA SER A 990 -12.20 28.53 24.10
C SER A 990 -13.44 29.16 24.76
N ARG A 991 -13.53 29.16 26.10
CA ARG A 991 -14.63 29.83 26.82
C ARG A 991 -14.58 31.36 26.72
N MET A 992 -13.38 31.96 26.67
CA MET A 992 -13.22 33.39 26.40
C MET A 992 -13.73 33.74 25.00
N GLU A 993 -13.54 32.85 24.02
CA GLU A 993 -14.06 33.06 22.67
C GLU A 993 -15.59 32.93 22.66
N SER A 994 -16.13 31.84 23.22
CA SER A 994 -17.57 31.55 23.17
C SER A 994 -18.44 32.57 23.92
N THR A 995 -17.89 33.21 24.96
CA THR A 995 -18.54 34.30 25.71
C THR A 995 -18.17 35.71 25.21
N GLY A 996 -17.37 35.76 24.14
CA GLY A 996 -16.95 36.96 23.44
C GLY A 996 -18.07 37.61 22.63
N LEU A 997 -17.83 38.85 22.22
CA LEU A 997 -18.75 39.64 21.40
C LEU A 997 -18.17 39.94 20.03
N PRO A 998 -19.01 40.21 19.01
CA PRO A 998 -18.54 40.52 17.67
C PRO A 998 -17.55 41.70 17.65
N TYR A 999 -16.47 41.55 16.91
CA TYR A 999 -15.36 42.50 16.79
C TYR A 999 -14.67 42.88 18.10
N ARG A 1000 -14.71 42.02 19.12
CA ARG A 1000 -13.99 42.24 20.38
C ARG A 1000 -13.03 41.10 20.69
N ILE A 1001 -11.97 41.47 21.42
CA ILE A 1001 -10.94 40.56 21.92
C ILE A 1001 -11.14 40.40 23.43
N HIS A 1002 -11.66 39.23 23.83
CA HIS A 1002 -11.95 38.87 25.21
C HIS A 1002 -10.72 38.25 25.86
N VAL A 1003 -10.28 38.82 26.99
CA VAL A 1003 -9.09 38.37 27.72
C VAL A 1003 -9.41 38.10 29.19
N ASN A 1004 -8.82 37.03 29.75
CA ASN A 1004 -8.84 36.75 31.18
C ASN A 1004 -7.83 37.64 31.94
N LEU A 1005 -8.04 37.80 33.25
CA LEU A 1005 -7.13 38.49 34.17
C LEU A 1005 -5.67 38.01 34.09
N THR A 1006 -5.41 36.72 33.89
CA THR A 1006 -4.04 36.19 33.79
C THR A 1006 -3.27 36.83 32.63
N THR A 1007 -3.86 36.85 31.43
CA THR A 1007 -3.30 37.53 30.25
C THR A 1007 -3.11 39.02 30.50
N VAL A 1008 -4.08 39.69 31.14
CA VAL A 1008 -4.01 41.13 31.46
C VAL A 1008 -2.83 41.45 32.37
N LYS A 1009 -2.56 40.62 33.38
CA LYS A 1009 -1.39 40.78 34.27
C LYS A 1009 -0.08 40.73 33.48
N ILE A 1010 0.04 39.79 32.54
CA ILE A 1010 1.23 39.65 31.69
C ILE A 1010 1.37 40.87 30.78
N LEU A 1011 0.31 41.28 30.07
CA LEU A 1011 0.35 42.45 29.17
C LEU A 1011 0.69 43.75 29.91
N ARG A 1012 0.17 43.94 31.14
CA ARG A 1012 0.53 45.09 31.97
C ARG A 1012 1.99 45.05 32.44
N SER A 1013 2.52 43.86 32.72
CA SER A 1013 3.92 43.70 33.14
C SER A 1013 4.93 44.08 32.05
N LEU A 1014 4.56 43.95 30.77
CA LEU A 1014 5.41 44.29 29.63
C LEU A 1014 5.50 45.81 29.36
N ASN A 1015 4.56 46.60 29.89
CA ASN A 1015 4.52 48.05 29.76
C ASN A 1015 4.57 48.60 28.31
N GLU A 1016 4.00 47.87 27.34
CA GLU A 1016 3.97 48.26 25.91
C GLU A 1016 2.72 49.09 25.51
N GLY A 1017 1.99 49.62 26.49
CA GLY A 1017 0.85 50.53 26.29
C GLY A 1017 -0.41 49.89 25.69
N TYR A 1018 -0.71 48.64 26.04
CA TYR A 1018 -1.98 47.99 25.74
C TYR A 1018 -3.16 48.66 26.47
N LYS A 1019 -4.23 48.97 25.74
CA LYS A 1019 -5.48 49.55 26.25
C LYS A 1019 -6.46 48.43 26.60
N ILE A 1020 -6.80 48.33 27.88
CA ILE A 1020 -7.62 47.25 28.44
C ILE A 1020 -8.81 47.84 29.18
N GLU A 1021 -10.02 47.41 28.84
CA GLU A 1021 -11.28 47.84 29.47
C GLU A 1021 -11.89 46.69 30.28
N VAL A 1022 -12.59 47.01 31.37
CA VAL A 1022 -13.28 46.00 32.18
C VAL A 1022 -14.59 45.62 31.49
N ARG A 1023 -14.81 44.32 31.23
CA ARG A 1023 -16.10 43.80 30.73
C ARG A 1023 -17.10 43.63 31.87
N GLY A 1024 -16.61 43.19 33.03
CA GLY A 1024 -17.40 42.87 34.22
C GLY A 1024 -17.42 41.36 34.53
N LYS A 1025 -18.28 40.98 35.48
CA LYS A 1025 -18.45 39.60 35.93
C LYS A 1025 -19.12 38.75 34.84
N THR A 1026 -18.44 37.70 34.41
CA THR A 1026 -18.87 36.81 33.33
C THR A 1026 -18.92 35.39 33.86
N GLU A 1027 -20.01 34.68 33.63
CA GLU A 1027 -20.13 33.28 34.01
C GLU A 1027 -19.39 32.40 33.00
N LEU A 1028 -18.36 31.71 33.46
CA LEU A 1028 -17.57 30.76 32.69
C LEU A 1028 -17.93 29.35 33.14
N LYS A 1029 -18.53 28.56 32.24
CA LYS A 1029 -18.97 27.19 32.51
C LYS A 1029 -17.85 26.38 33.18
N GLY A 1030 -18.07 25.90 34.41
CA GLY A 1030 -17.10 25.10 35.18
C GLY A 1030 -16.00 25.88 35.92
N LYS A 1031 -15.90 27.21 35.78
CA LYS A 1031 -15.01 28.09 36.57
C LYS A 1031 -15.79 29.04 37.49
N GLY A 1032 -17.09 29.21 37.24
CA GLY A 1032 -17.94 30.13 37.98
C GLY A 1032 -17.89 31.55 37.41
N ILE A 1033 -18.25 32.54 38.21
CA ILE A 1033 -18.30 33.94 37.79
C ILE A 1033 -16.93 34.58 37.99
N GLU A 1034 -16.25 34.92 36.89
CA GLU A 1034 -14.95 35.60 36.90
C GLU A 1034 -15.05 37.02 36.31
N GLU A 1035 -14.22 37.94 36.79
CA GLU A 1035 -14.06 39.24 36.15
C GLU A 1035 -13.16 39.13 34.93
N THR A 1036 -13.63 39.64 33.78
CA THR A 1036 -12.92 39.56 32.51
C THR A 1036 -12.80 40.94 31.85
N TYR A 1037 -11.96 41.03 30.81
CA TYR A 1037 -11.54 42.31 30.23
C TYR A 1037 -11.58 42.27 28.70
N TRP A 1038 -11.67 43.45 28.09
CA TRP A 1038 -11.55 43.67 26.65
C TRP A 1038 -10.20 44.27 26.31
N LEU A 1039 -9.52 43.70 25.32
CA LEU A 1039 -8.37 44.35 24.69
C LEU A 1039 -8.86 45.24 23.54
N VAL A 1040 -8.75 46.57 23.69
CA VAL A 1040 -9.34 47.54 22.74
C VAL A 1040 -8.31 48.24 21.85
N GLY A 1041 -7.02 48.07 22.13
CA GLY A 1041 -5.96 48.60 21.28
C GLY A 1041 -4.60 48.65 21.95
N LYS A 1042 -3.63 49.27 21.28
CA LYS A 1042 -2.27 49.48 21.76
C LYS A 1042 -1.78 50.87 21.34
N THR A 1043 -1.02 51.55 22.19
CA THR A 1043 -0.34 52.80 21.81
C THR A 1043 0.65 52.53 20.67
N GLY A 1044 0.53 53.28 19.56
CA GLY A 1044 1.35 53.07 18.36
C GLY A 1044 0.76 52.10 17.32
N PHE A 1045 -0.42 51.50 17.57
CA PHE A 1045 -1.13 50.73 16.56
C PHE A 1045 -1.90 51.66 15.61
N THR A 1046 -1.47 51.76 14.34
CA THR A 1046 -1.97 52.72 13.35
C THR A 1046 -3.04 52.17 12.40
N LYS A 1047 -3.27 50.84 12.41
CA LYS A 1047 -4.25 50.21 11.51
C LYS A 1047 -5.68 50.41 12.03
N PRO A 1048 -6.68 50.62 11.15
CA PRO A 1048 -8.05 50.85 11.57
C PRO A 1048 -8.67 49.58 12.17
N LEU A 1049 -9.33 49.71 13.31
CA LEU A 1049 -10.11 48.62 13.92
C LEU A 1049 -11.61 48.81 13.60
N PRO A 1050 -12.35 47.72 13.32
CA PRO A 1050 -13.79 47.78 13.08
C PRO A 1050 -14.53 48.27 14.34
N LYS A 1051 -15.59 49.06 14.14
CA LYS A 1051 -16.45 49.50 15.25
C LYS A 1051 -17.35 48.34 15.70
N PRO A 1052 -17.32 47.93 16.98
CA PRO A 1052 -18.23 46.90 17.48
C PRO A 1052 -19.70 47.35 17.38
N PRO A 1053 -20.65 46.43 17.14
CA PRO A 1053 -22.08 46.75 17.15
C PRO A 1053 -22.57 47.23 18.53
N GLU A 1054 -23.62 48.06 18.55
CA GLU A 1054 -24.25 48.55 19.79
C GLU A 1054 -24.98 47.41 20.52
N ILE A 1055 -24.73 47.25 21.82
CA ILE A 1055 -25.32 46.18 22.64
C ILE A 1055 -26.64 46.70 23.21
N ARG A 1056 -27.77 46.23 22.68
CA ARG A 1056 -29.11 46.50 23.26
C ARG A 1056 -29.49 45.39 24.26
N PRO A 1057 -30.05 45.72 25.44
CA PRO A 1057 -30.47 44.70 26.40
C PRO A 1057 -31.60 43.84 25.80
N GLY A 1058 -31.37 42.53 25.65
CA GLY A 1058 -32.36 41.56 25.18
C GLY A 1058 -32.26 41.13 23.70
N GLU A 1059 -31.35 41.72 22.90
CA GLU A 1059 -31.07 41.24 21.54
C GLU A 1059 -30.01 40.11 21.55
N ASP A 1060 -30.21 39.08 20.71
CA ASP A 1060 -29.24 37.99 20.53
C ASP A 1060 -28.03 38.50 19.73
N ASN A 1061 -26.96 38.82 20.45
CA ASN A 1061 -25.73 39.36 19.89
C ASN A 1061 -24.80 38.27 19.30
N HIS A 1062 -25.25 37.01 19.26
CA HIS A 1062 -24.48 35.87 18.72
C HIS A 1062 -24.85 35.51 17.27
N GLY A 1063 -25.91 36.11 16.70
CA GLY A 1063 -26.38 35.87 15.33
C GLY A 1063 -26.12 37.01 14.33
N LEU A 1064 -26.42 36.76 13.06
CA LEU A 1064 -26.49 37.81 12.03
C LEU A 1064 -27.79 38.61 12.16
N ASN A 1065 -27.75 39.91 11.84
CA ASN A 1065 -28.94 40.77 11.97
C ASN A 1065 -30.04 40.32 10.97
N PRO A 1066 -31.29 40.07 11.41
CA PRO A 1066 -32.39 39.64 10.54
C PRO A 1066 -32.65 40.55 9.33
N GLU A 1067 -32.43 41.86 9.46
CA GLU A 1067 -32.59 42.83 8.36
C GLU A 1067 -31.54 42.64 7.25
N GLU A 1068 -30.30 42.29 7.62
CA GLU A 1068 -29.21 42.01 6.67
C GLU A 1068 -29.52 40.73 5.88
N ILE A 1069 -30.07 39.71 6.54
CA ILE A 1069 -30.49 38.44 5.93
C ILE A 1069 -31.68 38.66 4.97
N ALA A 1070 -32.67 39.47 5.37
CA ALA A 1070 -33.83 39.78 4.54
C ALA A 1070 -33.45 40.52 3.25
N ASN A 1071 -32.55 41.50 3.36
CA ASN A 1071 -32.02 42.24 2.20
C ASN A 1071 -31.23 41.35 1.25
N TYR A 1072 -30.42 40.42 1.76
CA TYR A 1072 -29.71 39.44 0.93
C TYR A 1072 -30.67 38.49 0.20
N LYS A 1073 -31.66 37.93 0.91
CA LYS A 1073 -32.68 37.05 0.31
C LYS A 1073 -33.45 37.76 -0.81
N LYS A 1074 -33.78 39.04 -0.62
CA LYS A 1074 -34.45 39.87 -1.63
C LYS A 1074 -33.58 40.06 -2.89
N LYS A 1075 -32.31 40.47 -2.74
CA LYS A 1075 -31.39 40.63 -3.89
C LYS A 1075 -31.09 39.31 -4.61
N ARG A 1076 -31.01 38.19 -3.91
CA ARG A 1076 -30.80 36.86 -4.52
C ARG A 1076 -32.01 36.40 -5.32
N ALA A 1077 -33.22 36.71 -4.85
CA ALA A 1077 -34.46 36.47 -5.61
C ALA A 1077 -34.52 37.33 -6.87
N GLU A 1078 -34.10 38.60 -6.79
CA GLU A 1078 -34.02 39.53 -7.93
C GLU A 1078 -32.95 39.15 -8.97
N LYS A 1079 -31.87 38.45 -8.58
CA LYS A 1079 -30.84 37.92 -9.49
C LYS A 1079 -31.19 36.57 -10.14
N LYS A 1080 -32.15 35.84 -9.58
CA LYS A 1080 -32.63 34.54 -10.09
C LYS A 1080 -33.89 34.66 -10.96
N ALA A 1081 -34.57 35.81 -10.90
CA ALA A 1081 -35.60 36.23 -11.86
C ALA A 1081 -34.94 36.96 -13.04
#